data_AF-A0A3C0V9A0-F1
#
_entry.id   AF-A0A3C0V9A0-F1
#
_cell.length_a   1.000
_cell.length_b   1.000
_cell.length_c   1.000
_cell.angle_alpha   90.00
_cell.angle_beta   90.00
_cell.angle_gamma   90.00
#
_symmetry.space_group_name_H-M   'P 1'
#
loop_
_entity.id
_entity.type
_entity.pdbx_description
1 polymer ?
#
loop_
_entity_poly.entity_id
_entity_poly.type
_entity_poly.pdbx_seq_one_letter_code
_entity_poly.pdbx_strand_id
1 'polypeptide(L)'
;TGTDEDYFIYHRPSDGRWVMIPWDLSDTWEYPGTAFFRVHSSVVRRFLRHPEMRRRFMRTLVEMLAGPFDASAVTPRIDYLREFFSAAELNSIAAFIGEQQAALGARLPDRLTVGPAPVWFARTGDSWRFLRGVAAPPGAAGAWSTRAYDDSAWEEGPLPIGYGDTRCMTVLGDMRYNYTTVYLRRRFQVSNPGTIAALWLTADYDDAFVAYLNGVEVARRNVTGAVEYTSVADASHTAAGAERIDIAAFTGLLVPGDNVLAAVALNRSLDSSDLFLDLQCYSDAPGGGCNGTILAGGGAVSLGGTTPIGYTAAVMVDGAPAAYDPTAGTWSATVDVGPGGGTTTVEAFDETGARIASETVSIVPGESFTNVGGTLATTTWTAAGSPYLVASDVTVPAGATLTIQPGVLVYIAGGRTFLVQGTLNALGSAALPIAFQANYCGDPWIGMQFAGTAARGLLKHCTLRRVARPAASGVLPPAVIAAAQGAQVRIEYCAFADAEVPAIEARDTATRIEVYDTAIDGCAGGVRADSAYARVERVQIEDLRGPNDGIRLENHSVTPSILRDCVVAGGEAGGIALHGTSTQVDGATLRGLAGAGLRARGAGTPVIARVLAYECGTGAAFGSGVVATVSRCTFTRNGAGVHAREDVPGAGGARVTADSCIVWKNGLAGAVDALSALELTYSDVEGGYPGAGNGDFDPLFVNAAARDFRLSMLSPAIGAGKNGVDMGALPAVTSPPGSFLRGDVNGDARRDIADAIALLNYLFTSRPVTCLDALDANDDGKLDIADAIRILSHLFAAAGDLPPPFETCGPDPTADPLGCASYPPCGG
;
A
#
# COMPACT_ATOMS: atom_id res chain seq x y z
N THR A 1 33.66 -26.57 -4.84
CA THR A 1 32.24 -26.70 -5.20
C THR A 1 31.85 -25.34 -5.74
N GLY A 2 31.38 -25.27 -6.99
CA GLY A 2 31.39 -24.00 -7.74
C GLY A 2 30.59 -24.04 -9.03
N THR A 3 29.51 -24.82 -9.02
CA THR A 3 28.40 -24.74 -9.95
C THR A 3 27.17 -25.00 -9.09
N ASP A 4 26.28 -24.02 -9.01
CA ASP A 4 24.98 -24.07 -8.32
C ASP A 4 24.97 -23.91 -6.78
N GLU A 5 26.02 -23.39 -6.15
CA GLU A 5 26.02 -23.12 -4.69
C GLU A 5 26.06 -21.61 -4.40
N ASP A 6 24.91 -21.03 -4.01
CA ASP A 6 24.73 -19.61 -3.62
C ASP A 6 25.45 -19.21 -2.30
N TYR A 7 26.42 -20.00 -1.83
CA TYR A 7 27.05 -19.83 -0.52
C TYR A 7 28.43 -20.50 -0.39
N PHE A 8 29.24 -19.99 0.54
CA PHE A 8 30.42 -20.65 1.10
C PHE A 8 30.30 -20.80 2.62
N ILE A 9 30.83 -21.90 3.16
CA ILE A 9 31.07 -22.03 4.59
C ILE A 9 32.58 -21.88 4.85
N TYR A 10 32.93 -20.80 5.53
CA TYR A 10 34.30 -20.43 5.87
C TYR A 10 34.54 -20.64 7.37
N HIS A 11 35.51 -21.49 7.72
CA HIS A 11 35.99 -21.56 9.10
C HIS A 11 36.97 -20.41 9.33
N ARG A 12 36.54 -19.40 10.09
CA ARG A 12 37.32 -18.22 10.39
C ARG A 12 38.37 -18.53 11.46
N PRO A 13 39.68 -18.55 11.11
CA PRO A 13 40.73 -18.98 12.04
C PRO A 13 40.91 -18.04 13.23
N SER A 14 40.53 -16.77 13.09
CA SER A 14 40.73 -15.74 14.12
C SER A 14 39.91 -15.97 15.39
N ASP A 15 38.76 -16.63 15.28
CA ASP A 15 37.85 -16.89 16.40
C ASP A 15 37.25 -18.30 16.40
N GLY A 16 37.70 -19.17 15.50
CA GLY A 16 37.23 -20.56 15.37
C GLY A 16 35.77 -20.68 14.96
N ARG A 17 35.13 -19.60 14.48
CA ARG A 17 33.72 -19.62 14.08
C ARG A 17 33.59 -20.03 12.62
N TRP A 18 32.59 -20.85 12.34
CA TRP A 18 32.12 -21.08 10.98
C TRP A 18 31.21 -19.92 10.56
N VAL A 19 31.51 -19.31 9.43
CA VAL A 19 30.75 -18.21 8.82
C VAL A 19 30.17 -18.73 7.51
N MET A 20 28.87 -18.54 7.32
CA MET A 20 28.24 -18.78 6.03
C MET A 20 28.19 -17.45 5.29
N ILE A 21 28.79 -17.40 4.11
CA ILE A 21 28.89 -16.19 3.29
C ILE A 21 28.11 -16.47 2.00
N PRO A 22 27.12 -15.64 1.64
CA PRO A 22 26.51 -15.71 0.32
C PRO A 22 27.58 -15.62 -0.77
N TRP A 23 27.52 -16.49 -1.78
CA TRP A 23 28.50 -16.57 -2.86
C TRP A 23 27.77 -16.79 -4.17
N ASP A 24 28.26 -16.23 -5.27
CA ASP A 24 27.72 -16.50 -6.62
C ASP A 24 26.19 -16.35 -6.70
N LEU A 25 25.67 -15.26 -6.12
CA LEU A 25 24.24 -14.99 -6.04
C LEU A 25 23.62 -14.61 -7.39
N SER A 26 24.27 -14.91 -8.53
CA SER A 26 23.78 -14.54 -9.86
C SER A 26 22.36 -15.06 -10.07
N ASP A 27 22.07 -16.32 -9.75
CA ASP A 27 20.73 -16.90 -9.92
C ASP A 27 19.67 -16.30 -8.99
N THR A 28 20.10 -15.97 -7.76
CA THR A 28 19.25 -15.31 -6.75
C THR A 28 18.89 -13.88 -7.18
N TRP A 29 19.80 -13.20 -7.88
CA TRP A 29 19.67 -11.81 -8.33
C TRP A 29 19.31 -11.68 -9.82
N GLU A 30 19.25 -12.76 -10.59
CA GLU A 30 18.94 -12.73 -12.01
C GLU A 30 17.48 -13.12 -12.25
N TYR A 31 16.95 -14.04 -11.44
CA TYR A 31 15.61 -14.59 -11.62
C TYR A 31 14.73 -14.34 -10.37
N PRO A 32 13.76 -13.40 -10.45
CA PRO A 32 12.90 -12.99 -9.32
C PRO A 32 12.16 -14.12 -8.58
N GLY A 33 11.94 -15.27 -9.21
CA GLY A 33 11.26 -16.45 -8.66
C GLY A 33 12.18 -17.49 -8.02
N THR A 34 13.50 -17.28 -8.01
CA THR A 34 14.45 -18.27 -7.50
C THR A 34 14.39 -18.40 -5.98
N ALA A 35 14.21 -19.60 -5.45
CA ALA A 35 14.26 -19.84 -4.01
C ALA A 35 15.60 -19.35 -3.42
N PHE A 36 15.54 -18.62 -2.28
CA PHE A 36 16.74 -18.15 -1.57
C PHE A 36 17.65 -19.28 -1.06
N PHE A 37 17.15 -20.52 -1.07
CA PHE A 37 17.81 -21.69 -0.51
C PHE A 37 17.94 -22.82 -1.53
N ARG A 38 18.90 -22.72 -2.45
CA ARG A 38 19.32 -23.84 -3.31
C ARG A 38 20.46 -24.60 -2.64
N VAL A 39 20.12 -25.71 -1.98
CA VAL A 39 21.10 -26.49 -1.22
C VAL A 39 21.21 -27.90 -1.78
N HIS A 40 22.25 -28.13 -2.58
CA HIS A 40 22.56 -29.43 -3.18
C HIS A 40 23.32 -30.35 -2.22
N SER A 41 24.14 -29.78 -1.33
CA SER A 41 24.84 -30.55 -0.29
C SER A 41 23.90 -30.97 0.84
N SER A 42 23.79 -32.27 1.10
CA SER A 42 22.98 -32.81 2.21
C SER A 42 23.46 -32.33 3.58
N VAL A 43 24.76 -32.06 3.74
CA VAL A 43 25.36 -31.54 4.98
C VAL A 43 24.94 -30.10 5.21
N VAL A 44 25.00 -29.26 4.17
CA VAL A 44 24.57 -27.86 4.27
C VAL A 44 23.07 -27.79 4.41
N ARG A 45 22.31 -28.67 3.75
CA ARG A 45 20.86 -28.77 3.87
C ARG A 45 20.48 -29.08 5.32
N ARG A 46 21.26 -29.90 6.01
CA ARG A 46 21.10 -30.16 7.45
C ARG A 46 21.46 -28.95 8.30
N PHE A 47 22.52 -28.23 7.97
CA PHE A 47 22.94 -27.02 8.70
C PHE A 47 21.91 -25.89 8.60
N LEU A 48 21.46 -25.62 7.38
CA LEU A 48 20.38 -24.67 7.07
C LEU A 48 19.00 -25.16 7.50
N ARG A 49 18.82 -26.38 8.00
CA ARG A 49 17.56 -26.76 8.69
C ARG A 49 17.48 -26.18 10.10
N HIS A 50 18.58 -25.67 10.65
CA HIS A 50 18.57 -25.04 11.96
C HIS A 50 17.96 -23.63 11.87
N PRO A 51 16.89 -23.30 12.60
CA PRO A 51 16.20 -22.00 12.51
C PRO A 51 17.13 -20.80 12.70
N GLU A 52 18.09 -20.91 13.63
CA GLU A 52 19.08 -19.86 13.87
C GLU A 52 19.98 -19.61 12.65
N MET A 53 20.39 -20.67 11.95
CA MET A 53 21.28 -20.53 10.80
C MET A 53 20.53 -19.95 9.60
N ARG A 54 19.24 -20.31 9.42
CA ARG A 54 18.36 -19.67 8.41
C ARG A 54 18.22 -18.18 8.66
N ARG A 55 17.92 -17.80 9.90
CA ARG A 55 17.77 -16.38 10.28
C ARG A 55 19.05 -15.59 9.99
N ARG A 56 20.22 -16.11 10.36
CA ARG A 56 21.50 -15.44 10.12
C ARG A 56 21.82 -15.30 8.63
N PHE A 57 21.52 -16.32 7.83
CA PHE A 57 21.65 -16.24 6.38
C PHE A 57 20.75 -15.13 5.80
N MET A 58 19.47 -15.11 6.20
CA MET A 58 18.52 -14.06 5.79
C MET A 58 18.96 -12.67 6.22
N ARG A 59 19.47 -12.52 7.45
CA ARG A 59 20.03 -11.25 7.93
C ARG A 59 21.13 -10.74 7.02
N THR A 60 22.00 -11.63 6.57
CA THR A 60 23.10 -11.26 5.67
C THR A 60 22.57 -10.71 4.34
N LEU A 61 21.51 -11.30 3.79
CA LEU A 61 20.87 -10.79 2.57
C LEU A 61 20.23 -9.41 2.79
N VAL A 62 19.53 -9.21 3.91
CA VAL A 62 18.94 -7.91 4.27
C VAL A 62 20.01 -6.84 4.44
N GLU A 63 21.10 -7.13 5.16
CA GLU A 63 22.23 -6.22 5.36
C GLU A 63 22.96 -5.90 4.04
N MET A 64 23.05 -6.87 3.12
CA MET A 64 23.64 -6.64 1.79
C MET A 64 22.79 -5.68 0.97
N LEU A 65 21.46 -5.84 0.98
CA LEU A 65 20.52 -4.95 0.27
C LEU A 65 20.51 -3.53 0.83
N ALA A 66 20.51 -3.40 2.16
CA ALA A 66 20.49 -2.10 2.84
C ALA A 66 21.86 -1.39 2.86
N GLY A 67 22.95 -2.08 2.52
CA GLY A 67 24.31 -1.56 2.58
C GLY A 67 24.97 -1.49 1.20
N PRO A 68 25.83 -2.47 0.85
CA PRO A 68 26.63 -2.43 -0.36
C PRO A 68 25.81 -2.41 -1.66
N PHE A 69 24.57 -2.86 -1.63
CA PHE A 69 23.66 -2.83 -2.77
C PHE A 69 22.58 -1.78 -2.65
N ASP A 70 22.60 -0.87 -1.67
CA ASP A 70 21.64 0.23 -1.61
C ASP A 70 21.82 1.19 -2.80
N ALA A 71 20.74 1.83 -3.26
CA ALA A 71 20.76 2.74 -4.40
C ALA A 71 21.79 3.88 -4.20
N SER A 72 21.89 4.45 -3.00
CA SER A 72 22.86 5.51 -2.69
C SER A 72 24.31 5.04 -2.70
N ALA A 73 24.55 3.74 -2.46
CA ALA A 73 25.87 3.12 -2.51
C ALA A 73 26.25 2.65 -3.93
N VAL A 74 25.26 2.25 -4.72
CA VAL A 74 25.45 1.72 -6.08
C VAL A 74 25.57 2.84 -7.11
N THR A 75 24.75 3.89 -7.03
CA THR A 75 24.76 4.99 -8.01
C THR A 75 26.16 5.59 -8.22
N PRO A 76 26.95 5.92 -7.16
CA PRO A 76 28.31 6.41 -7.34
C PRO A 76 29.25 5.42 -8.03
N ARG A 77 29.03 4.10 -7.85
CA ARG A 77 29.83 3.05 -8.51
C ARG A 77 29.50 2.95 -9.99
N ILE A 78 28.22 3.05 -10.37
CA ILE A 78 27.78 3.12 -11.77
C ILE A 78 28.33 4.40 -12.42
N ASP A 79 28.32 5.52 -11.69
CA ASP A 79 28.82 6.79 -12.21
C ASP A 79 30.32 6.75 -12.51
N TYR A 80 31.11 6.00 -11.74
CA TYR A 80 32.53 5.76 -12.04
C TYR A 80 32.74 5.02 -13.37
N LEU A 81 31.74 4.25 -13.83
CA LEU A 81 31.82 3.51 -15.10
C LEU A 81 31.52 4.38 -16.33
N ARG A 82 31.12 5.65 -16.15
CA ARG A 82 30.88 6.62 -17.24
C ARG A 82 32.08 6.88 -18.14
N GLU A 83 33.28 6.59 -17.66
CA GLU A 83 34.52 6.69 -18.45
C GLU A 83 34.69 5.51 -19.44
N PHE A 84 33.98 4.39 -19.22
CA PHE A 84 34.21 3.14 -19.94
C PHE A 84 33.01 2.66 -20.76
N PHE A 85 31.80 3.13 -20.44
CA PHE A 85 30.56 2.67 -21.05
C PHE A 85 29.67 3.84 -21.51
N SER A 86 28.81 3.57 -22.48
CA SER A 86 27.83 4.55 -22.96
C SER A 86 26.74 4.80 -21.92
N ALA A 87 26.08 5.97 -22.02
CA ALA A 87 24.93 6.29 -21.18
C ALA A 87 23.79 5.26 -21.29
N ALA A 88 23.61 4.64 -22.47
CA ALA A 88 22.59 3.61 -22.67
C ALA A 88 22.92 2.32 -21.90
N GLU A 89 24.17 1.88 -21.90
CA GLU A 89 24.63 0.71 -21.15
C GLU A 89 24.51 0.95 -19.64
N LEU A 90 24.90 2.13 -19.17
CA LEU A 90 24.81 2.49 -17.74
C LEU A 90 23.36 2.59 -17.26
N ASN A 91 22.46 3.14 -18.09
CA ASN A 91 21.03 3.14 -17.79
C ASN A 91 20.47 1.71 -17.73
N SER A 92 20.92 0.80 -18.60
CA SER A 92 20.53 -0.60 -18.55
C SER A 92 21.03 -1.30 -17.28
N ILE A 93 22.25 -0.99 -16.84
CA ILE A 93 22.81 -1.52 -15.58
C ILE A 93 22.02 -1.00 -14.39
N ALA A 94 21.71 0.30 -14.36
CA ALA A 94 20.93 0.91 -13.28
C ALA A 94 19.50 0.34 -13.21
N ALA A 95 18.85 0.16 -14.37
CA ALA A 95 17.52 -0.44 -14.46
C ALA A 95 17.52 -1.89 -13.96
N PHE A 96 18.48 -2.71 -14.40
CA PHE A 96 18.65 -4.09 -13.94
C PHE A 96 18.79 -4.15 -12.41
N ILE A 97 19.66 -3.33 -11.81
CA ILE A 97 19.86 -3.33 -10.36
C ILE A 97 18.58 -2.90 -9.62
N GLY A 98 17.90 -1.86 -10.10
CA GLY A 98 16.64 -1.40 -9.51
C GLY A 98 15.53 -2.46 -9.54
N GLU A 99 15.37 -3.15 -10.68
CA GLU A 99 14.41 -4.24 -10.82
C GLU A 99 14.69 -5.39 -9.84
N GLN A 100 15.96 -5.74 -9.65
CA GLN A 100 16.35 -6.84 -8.75
C GLN A 100 16.26 -6.45 -7.27
N GLN A 101 16.62 -5.23 -6.90
CA GLN A 101 16.38 -4.71 -5.56
C GLN A 101 14.90 -4.75 -5.21
N ALA A 102 14.02 -4.32 -6.13
CA ALA A 102 12.58 -4.34 -5.92
C ALA A 102 12.06 -5.79 -5.77
N ALA A 103 12.49 -6.71 -6.65
CA ALA A 103 12.10 -8.11 -6.60
C ALA A 103 12.55 -8.82 -5.30
N LEU A 104 13.77 -8.56 -4.85
CA LEU A 104 14.32 -9.12 -3.61
C LEU A 104 13.68 -8.50 -2.38
N GLY A 105 13.51 -7.18 -2.36
CA GLY A 105 12.85 -6.44 -1.29
C GLY A 105 11.41 -6.92 -1.06
N ALA A 106 10.66 -7.20 -2.13
CA ALA A 106 9.31 -7.76 -2.04
C ALA A 106 9.25 -9.12 -1.33
N ARG A 107 10.36 -9.85 -1.26
CA ARG A 107 10.47 -11.18 -0.63
C ARG A 107 11.15 -11.14 0.74
N LEU A 108 11.63 -9.99 1.19
CA LEU A 108 12.33 -9.80 2.45
C LEU A 108 11.58 -8.80 3.33
N PRO A 109 10.54 -9.26 4.06
CA PRO A 109 9.72 -8.35 4.84
C PRO A 109 10.55 -7.65 5.92
N ASP A 110 10.36 -6.35 6.05
CA ASP A 110 11.11 -5.45 6.94
C ASP A 110 10.30 -5.00 8.16
N ARG A 111 9.00 -5.30 8.19
CA ARG A 111 8.05 -4.87 9.23
C ARG A 111 7.16 -5.99 9.75
N LEU A 112 6.71 -5.80 10.99
CA LEU A 112 5.65 -6.61 11.58
C LEU A 112 4.31 -6.25 10.93
N THR A 113 3.57 -7.25 10.47
CA THR A 113 2.20 -7.08 10.00
C THR A 113 1.29 -8.08 10.69
N VAL A 114 0.03 -7.70 10.88
CA VAL A 114 -1.00 -8.52 11.53
C VAL A 114 -2.29 -8.46 10.73
N GLY A 115 -2.84 -9.63 10.40
CA GLY A 115 -4.13 -9.75 9.75
C GLY A 115 -4.73 -11.15 9.90
N PRO A 116 -5.94 -11.37 9.38
CA PRO A 116 -6.52 -12.71 9.29
C PRO A 116 -5.61 -13.61 8.44
N ALA A 117 -5.30 -14.79 8.93
CA ALA A 117 -4.47 -15.78 8.22
C ALA A 117 -5.26 -17.05 7.95
N PRO A 118 -5.05 -17.70 6.78
CA PRO A 118 -5.64 -19.00 6.49
C PRO A 118 -5.32 -20.00 7.60
N VAL A 119 -6.28 -20.87 7.89
CA VAL A 119 -6.04 -22.03 8.76
C VAL A 119 -5.51 -23.14 7.89
N TRP A 120 -4.24 -23.44 8.02
CA TRP A 120 -3.60 -24.46 7.19
C TRP A 120 -3.63 -25.83 7.86
N PHE A 121 -4.06 -26.82 7.10
CA PHE A 121 -4.07 -28.23 7.45
C PHE A 121 -2.87 -28.97 6.84
N ALA A 122 -2.37 -28.47 5.71
CA ALA A 122 -1.10 -28.86 5.10
C ALA A 122 -0.50 -27.70 4.29
N ARG A 123 0.82 -27.48 4.38
CA ARG A 123 1.57 -26.45 3.64
C ARG A 123 2.79 -27.05 2.93
N THR A 124 3.35 -26.34 1.96
CA THR A 124 4.68 -26.65 1.43
C THR A 124 5.70 -26.69 2.58
N GLY A 125 6.59 -27.69 2.56
CA GLY A 125 7.60 -27.90 3.60
C GLY A 125 7.12 -28.69 4.83
N ASP A 126 5.81 -28.90 4.98
CA ASP A 126 5.28 -29.77 6.03
C ASP A 126 5.75 -31.21 5.85
N SER A 127 5.99 -31.93 6.95
CA SER A 127 6.37 -33.34 6.93
C SER A 127 5.18 -34.25 6.60
N TRP A 128 5.41 -35.23 5.72
CA TRP A 128 4.45 -36.25 5.31
C TRP A 128 5.04 -37.64 5.49
N ARG A 129 4.18 -38.60 5.86
CA ARG A 129 4.49 -40.02 5.73
C ARG A 129 4.30 -40.42 4.29
N PHE A 130 5.24 -41.16 3.72
CA PHE A 130 5.12 -41.65 2.35
C PHE A 130 5.55 -43.11 2.20
N LEU A 131 4.93 -43.79 1.23
CA LEU A 131 5.25 -45.15 0.84
C LEU A 131 5.48 -45.19 -0.67
N ARG A 132 6.66 -45.69 -1.06
CA ARG A 132 7.01 -45.92 -2.47
C ARG A 132 6.11 -46.99 -3.05
N GLY A 133 5.63 -46.80 -4.26
CA GLY A 133 4.77 -47.73 -5.00
C GLY A 133 5.48 -48.98 -5.51
N VAL A 134 6.33 -49.62 -4.69
CA VAL A 134 6.92 -50.93 -4.98
C VAL A 134 6.00 -52.07 -4.54
N ALA A 135 5.05 -51.77 -3.66
CA ALA A 135 3.98 -52.66 -3.23
C ALA A 135 2.75 -51.83 -2.82
N ALA A 136 1.58 -52.47 -2.79
CA ALA A 136 0.37 -51.83 -2.27
C ALA A 136 0.51 -51.52 -0.77
N PRO A 137 -0.07 -50.41 -0.28
CA PRO A 137 -0.26 -50.19 1.15
C PRO A 137 -0.92 -51.42 1.81
N PRO A 138 -0.37 -51.95 2.93
CA PRO A 138 -0.95 -53.09 3.63
C PRO A 138 -2.44 -52.87 3.96
N GLY A 139 -3.28 -53.90 3.83
CA GLY A 139 -4.70 -53.85 4.19
C GLY A 139 -5.66 -53.82 3.00
N ALA A 140 -6.92 -53.47 3.25
CA ALA A 140 -7.93 -53.34 2.20
C ALA A 140 -7.66 -52.12 1.32
N ALA A 141 -8.04 -52.20 0.04
CA ALA A 141 -7.91 -51.09 -0.90
C ALA A 141 -8.54 -49.80 -0.34
N GLY A 142 -7.79 -48.70 -0.38
CA GLY A 142 -8.22 -47.40 0.16
C GLY A 142 -8.18 -47.27 1.70
N ALA A 143 -7.96 -48.34 2.48
CA ALA A 143 -7.88 -48.23 3.94
C ALA A 143 -6.76 -47.26 4.39
N TRP A 144 -5.69 -47.20 3.60
CA TRP A 144 -4.54 -46.31 3.78
C TRP A 144 -4.88 -44.82 3.65
N SER A 145 -6.07 -44.39 3.25
CA SER A 145 -6.43 -42.95 3.25
C SER A 145 -7.27 -42.55 4.47
N THR A 146 -7.64 -43.51 5.32
CA THR A 146 -8.50 -43.28 6.49
C THR A 146 -7.72 -42.85 7.73
N ARG A 147 -8.42 -42.26 8.71
CA ARG A 147 -7.84 -41.82 10.00
C ARG A 147 -7.28 -42.96 10.85
N ALA A 148 -7.88 -44.14 10.77
CA ALA A 148 -7.54 -45.28 11.64
C ALA A 148 -6.29 -46.06 11.18
N TYR A 149 -5.76 -45.77 10.00
CA TYR A 149 -4.63 -46.50 9.43
C TYR A 149 -3.32 -46.16 10.14
N ASP A 150 -2.51 -47.19 10.41
CA ASP A 150 -1.18 -47.07 11.00
C ASP A 150 -0.11 -46.93 9.90
N ASP A 151 0.45 -45.73 9.81
CA ASP A 151 1.50 -45.31 8.89
C ASP A 151 2.87 -45.18 9.57
N SER A 152 3.04 -45.70 10.79
CA SER A 152 4.30 -45.59 11.55
C SER A 152 5.50 -46.23 10.85
N ALA A 153 5.26 -47.23 9.99
CA ALA A 153 6.30 -47.90 9.19
C ALA A 153 6.65 -47.15 7.89
N TRP A 154 5.94 -46.08 7.53
CA TRP A 154 6.18 -45.32 6.30
C TRP A 154 7.37 -44.37 6.49
N GLU A 155 8.09 -44.13 5.40
CA GLU A 155 9.13 -43.12 5.36
C GLU A 155 8.55 -41.73 5.64
N GLU A 156 9.38 -40.79 6.06
CA GLU A 156 8.94 -39.43 6.40
C GLU A 156 9.81 -38.40 5.69
N GLY A 157 9.15 -37.41 5.09
CA GLY A 157 9.82 -36.32 4.40
C GLY A 157 8.88 -35.17 4.07
N PRO A 158 9.42 -33.94 3.92
CA PRO A 158 8.62 -32.77 3.55
C PRO A 158 8.17 -32.78 2.10
N LEU A 159 7.02 -32.18 1.81
CA LEU A 159 6.67 -31.76 0.45
C LEU A 159 7.42 -30.46 0.06
N PRO A 160 7.73 -30.22 -1.23
CA PRO A 160 7.39 -31.06 -2.39
C PRO A 160 8.21 -32.35 -2.46
N ILE A 161 7.60 -33.43 -2.97
CA ILE A 161 8.23 -34.74 -3.16
C ILE A 161 8.37 -35.06 -4.64
N GLY A 162 9.45 -35.72 -5.03
CA GLY A 162 9.64 -36.08 -6.43
C GLY A 162 11.08 -36.36 -6.83
N TYR A 163 11.34 -36.38 -8.14
CA TYR A 163 12.69 -36.46 -8.72
C TYR A 163 12.71 -35.69 -10.05
N GLY A 164 13.90 -35.32 -10.52
CA GLY A 164 14.06 -34.54 -11.76
C GLY A 164 13.77 -33.04 -11.62
N ASP A 165 13.13 -32.61 -10.52
CA ASP A 165 12.89 -31.20 -10.19
C ASP A 165 13.72 -30.74 -8.97
N THR A 166 14.32 -29.54 -9.08
CA THR A 166 15.17 -28.95 -8.03
C THR A 166 14.38 -28.41 -6.82
N ARG A 167 13.08 -28.17 -6.98
CA ARG A 167 12.14 -27.73 -5.94
C ARG A 167 11.82 -28.85 -4.94
N CYS A 168 12.11 -30.11 -5.26
CA CYS A 168 11.85 -31.27 -4.41
C CYS A 168 12.63 -31.20 -3.09
N MET A 169 11.89 -31.13 -1.97
CA MET A 169 12.44 -31.21 -0.62
C MET A 169 12.67 -32.67 -0.18
N THR A 170 11.82 -33.59 -0.63
CA THR A 170 12.01 -35.04 -0.55
C THR A 170 12.31 -35.62 -1.93
N VAL A 171 13.49 -36.21 -2.10
CA VAL A 171 13.97 -36.68 -3.40
C VAL A 171 13.82 -38.19 -3.53
N LEU A 172 13.09 -38.64 -4.55
CA LEU A 172 12.85 -40.04 -4.92
C LEU A 172 13.81 -40.49 -6.03
N GLY A 173 15.12 -40.40 -5.79
CA GLY A 173 16.14 -40.64 -6.82
C GLY A 173 16.18 -42.05 -7.42
N ASP A 174 15.48 -43.00 -6.80
CA ASP A 174 15.35 -44.40 -7.20
C ASP A 174 14.01 -44.73 -7.89
N MET A 175 13.14 -43.75 -8.10
CA MET A 175 11.81 -43.98 -8.68
C MET A 175 11.87 -44.41 -10.15
N ARG A 176 12.71 -43.74 -10.94
CA ARG A 176 12.86 -44.05 -12.36
C ARG A 176 13.27 -45.50 -12.57
N TYR A 177 12.53 -46.20 -13.43
CA TYR A 177 12.63 -47.63 -13.75
C TYR A 177 12.24 -48.60 -12.62
N ASN A 178 11.71 -48.12 -11.49
CA ASN A 178 11.45 -48.96 -10.32
C ASN A 178 9.97 -48.98 -9.91
N TYR A 179 9.31 -47.82 -9.85
CA TYR A 179 7.89 -47.71 -9.50
C TYR A 179 7.25 -46.47 -10.13
N THR A 180 5.92 -46.48 -10.29
CA THR A 180 5.17 -45.39 -10.94
C THR A 180 4.36 -44.54 -9.97
N THR A 181 4.22 -44.96 -8.72
CA THR A 181 3.36 -44.27 -7.74
C THR A 181 4.08 -43.98 -6.42
N VAL A 182 3.63 -42.95 -5.71
CA VAL A 182 3.99 -42.70 -4.31
C VAL A 182 2.73 -42.36 -3.53
N TYR A 183 2.53 -43.04 -2.40
CA TYR A 183 1.41 -42.80 -1.48
C TYR A 183 1.85 -41.88 -0.36
N LEU A 184 0.98 -40.96 0.05
CA LEU A 184 1.27 -39.89 1.00
C LEU A 184 0.17 -39.76 2.04
N ARG A 185 0.56 -39.50 3.29
CA ARG A 185 -0.35 -39.26 4.41
C ARG A 185 0.19 -38.17 5.32
N ARG A 186 -0.69 -37.27 5.75
CA ARG A 186 -0.43 -36.25 6.76
C ARG A 186 -1.59 -36.19 7.74
N ARG A 187 -1.24 -36.25 9.03
CA ARG A 187 -2.17 -36.00 10.14
C ARG A 187 -2.18 -34.52 10.47
N PHE A 188 -3.35 -33.99 10.80
CA PHE A 188 -3.52 -32.62 11.28
C PHE A 188 -4.66 -32.54 12.31
N GLN A 189 -4.61 -31.53 13.17
CA GLN A 189 -5.60 -31.30 14.22
C GLN A 189 -6.66 -30.30 13.76
N VAL A 190 -7.92 -30.53 14.14
CA VAL A 190 -9.00 -29.55 14.03
C VAL A 190 -9.72 -29.47 15.37
N SER A 191 -9.62 -28.33 16.07
CA SER A 191 -10.27 -28.18 17.37
C SER A 191 -11.80 -28.08 17.26
N ASN A 192 -12.29 -27.27 16.30
CA ASN A 192 -13.72 -27.07 16.08
C ASN A 192 -14.03 -27.01 14.57
N PRO A 193 -14.51 -28.11 13.96
CA PRO A 193 -14.85 -28.12 12.54
C PRO A 193 -15.97 -27.14 12.15
N GLY A 194 -16.83 -26.77 13.09
CA GLY A 194 -17.96 -25.86 12.83
C GLY A 194 -17.54 -24.44 12.46
N THR A 195 -16.27 -24.07 12.67
CA THR A 195 -15.73 -22.75 12.28
C THR A 195 -15.14 -22.75 10.87
N ILE A 196 -15.11 -23.89 10.18
CA ILE A 196 -14.48 -24.04 8.86
C ILE A 196 -15.59 -23.97 7.80
N ALA A 197 -15.85 -22.76 7.27
CA ALA A 197 -16.87 -22.52 6.27
C ALA A 197 -16.38 -22.72 4.82
N ALA A 198 -15.06 -22.66 4.60
CA ALA A 198 -14.42 -22.87 3.30
C ALA A 198 -13.26 -23.87 3.44
N LEU A 199 -12.98 -24.63 2.39
CA LEU A 199 -11.86 -25.57 2.37
C LEU A 199 -11.28 -25.64 0.95
N TRP A 200 -9.97 -25.44 0.85
CA TRP A 200 -9.24 -25.38 -0.40
C TRP A 200 -8.11 -26.41 -0.41
N LEU A 201 -7.89 -27.00 -1.57
CA LEU A 201 -6.71 -27.81 -1.88
C LEU A 201 -5.91 -27.07 -2.96
N THR A 202 -4.60 -26.95 -2.81
CA THR A 202 -3.72 -26.56 -3.91
C THR A 202 -2.79 -27.70 -4.27
N ALA A 203 -2.60 -27.92 -5.58
CA ALA A 203 -1.75 -28.98 -6.11
C ALA A 203 -0.88 -28.42 -7.26
N ASP A 204 0.44 -28.48 -7.09
CA ASP A 204 1.41 -28.38 -8.20
C ASP A 204 1.95 -29.80 -8.42
N TYR A 205 1.70 -30.37 -9.59
CA TYR A 205 1.89 -31.81 -9.81
C TYR A 205 2.42 -32.12 -11.20
N ASP A 206 3.24 -33.16 -11.28
CA ASP A 206 3.66 -33.79 -12.52
C ASP A 206 2.79 -35.02 -12.79
N ASP A 207 2.45 -35.23 -14.05
CA ASP A 207 1.60 -36.32 -14.55
C ASP A 207 0.21 -36.41 -13.88
N ALA A 208 0.04 -37.03 -12.71
CA ALA A 208 -1.27 -37.19 -12.06
C ALA A 208 -1.26 -37.27 -10.53
N PHE A 209 -2.41 -36.97 -9.92
CA PHE A 209 -2.65 -37.23 -8.51
C PHE A 209 -4.12 -37.56 -8.17
N VAL A 210 -4.33 -38.20 -7.03
CA VAL A 210 -5.63 -38.33 -6.34
C VAL A 210 -5.47 -37.99 -4.87
N ALA A 211 -6.33 -37.14 -4.32
CA ALA A 211 -6.31 -36.68 -2.94
C ALA A 211 -7.56 -37.12 -2.17
N TYR A 212 -7.38 -37.44 -0.89
CA TYR A 212 -8.38 -37.96 0.02
C TYR A 212 -8.38 -37.20 1.35
N LEU A 213 -9.57 -36.91 1.87
CA LEU A 213 -9.78 -36.37 3.21
C LEU A 213 -10.52 -37.40 4.06
N ASN A 214 -9.89 -37.84 5.15
CA ASN A 214 -10.46 -38.81 6.09
C ASN A 214 -11.02 -40.10 5.42
N GLY A 215 -10.42 -40.52 4.30
CA GLY A 215 -10.82 -41.72 3.56
C GLY A 215 -11.71 -41.47 2.33
N VAL A 216 -12.20 -40.24 2.12
CA VAL A 216 -13.06 -39.88 0.98
C VAL A 216 -12.24 -39.12 -0.06
N GLU A 217 -12.38 -39.48 -1.33
CA GLU A 217 -11.74 -38.76 -2.44
C GLU A 217 -12.31 -37.34 -2.56
N VAL A 218 -11.44 -36.33 -2.59
CA VAL A 218 -11.82 -34.91 -2.65
C VAL A 218 -11.33 -34.22 -3.92
N ALA A 219 -10.27 -34.73 -4.54
CA ALA A 219 -9.74 -34.20 -5.80
C ALA A 219 -8.99 -35.28 -6.58
N ARG A 220 -9.01 -35.14 -7.91
CA ARG A 220 -8.35 -36.04 -8.86
C ARG A 220 -7.95 -35.26 -10.10
N ARG A 221 -6.75 -35.52 -10.62
CA ARG A 221 -6.31 -35.00 -11.92
C ARG A 221 -5.64 -36.11 -12.72
N ASN A 222 -5.99 -36.18 -14.00
CA ASN A 222 -5.27 -36.93 -15.03
C ASN A 222 -5.08 -38.45 -14.78
N VAL A 223 -6.03 -39.10 -14.11
CA VAL A 223 -6.07 -40.55 -13.94
C VAL A 223 -7.50 -41.04 -13.80
N THR A 224 -7.88 -42.08 -14.55
CA THR A 224 -9.23 -42.67 -14.54
C THR A 224 -9.25 -44.02 -13.82
N GLY A 225 -10.39 -44.37 -13.22
CA GLY A 225 -10.57 -45.64 -12.52
C GLY A 225 -9.89 -45.71 -11.14
N ALA A 226 -9.84 -46.93 -10.60
CA ALA A 226 -9.19 -47.21 -9.32
C ALA A 226 -7.66 -47.16 -9.46
N VAL A 227 -6.99 -46.56 -8.46
CA VAL A 227 -5.54 -46.40 -8.44
C VAL A 227 -4.89 -47.50 -7.60
N GLU A 228 -4.06 -48.31 -8.24
CA GLU A 228 -3.21 -49.34 -7.64
C GLU A 228 -1.74 -48.88 -7.68
N TYR A 229 -0.85 -49.58 -6.97
CA TYR A 229 0.56 -49.16 -6.86
C TYR A 229 1.31 -49.21 -8.20
N THR A 230 0.80 -49.97 -9.17
CA THR A 230 1.31 -50.08 -10.55
C THR A 230 0.56 -49.21 -11.55
N SER A 231 -0.42 -48.41 -11.11
CA SER A 231 -1.17 -47.51 -12.00
C SER A 231 -0.25 -46.42 -12.55
N VAL A 232 -0.67 -45.84 -13.66
CA VAL A 232 0.00 -44.72 -14.33
C VAL A 232 -1.00 -43.62 -14.64
N ALA A 233 -0.49 -42.42 -14.89
CA ALA A 233 -1.29 -41.29 -15.37
C ALA A 233 -1.85 -41.54 -16.78
N ASP A 234 -3.04 -40.98 -17.07
CA ASP A 234 -3.69 -41.09 -18.39
C ASP A 234 -2.95 -40.26 -19.46
N ALA A 235 -2.39 -39.11 -19.04
CA ALA A 235 -1.56 -38.25 -19.88
C ALA A 235 -0.36 -37.69 -19.10
N SER A 236 0.52 -36.94 -19.76
CA SER A 236 1.57 -36.19 -19.08
C SER A 236 1.10 -34.79 -18.79
N HIS A 237 1.60 -34.26 -17.70
CA HIS A 237 1.32 -32.93 -17.21
C HIS A 237 2.58 -32.42 -16.55
N THR A 238 3.01 -31.19 -16.83
CA THR A 238 4.20 -30.61 -16.21
C THR A 238 3.81 -29.77 -15.00
N ALA A 239 4.54 -29.92 -13.90
CA ALA A 239 4.40 -29.08 -12.71
C ALA A 239 4.87 -27.62 -12.99
N ALA A 240 3.97 -26.77 -13.49
CA ALA A 240 4.24 -25.40 -13.88
C ALA A 240 3.58 -24.34 -12.99
N GLY A 241 2.99 -24.76 -11.86
CA GLY A 241 2.30 -23.87 -10.92
C GLY A 241 1.10 -24.53 -10.27
N ALA A 242 0.82 -24.14 -9.03
CA ALA A 242 -0.26 -24.75 -8.25
C ALA A 242 -1.64 -24.37 -8.78
N GLU A 243 -2.48 -25.38 -9.04
CA GLU A 243 -3.91 -25.21 -9.26
C GLU A 243 -4.61 -25.10 -7.89
N ARG A 244 -5.58 -24.17 -7.76
CA ARG A 244 -6.46 -24.08 -6.58
C ARG A 244 -7.79 -24.78 -6.84
N ILE A 245 -8.15 -25.72 -5.98
CA ILE A 245 -9.33 -26.58 -6.08
C ILE A 245 -10.24 -26.31 -4.89
N ASP A 246 -11.49 -25.93 -5.16
CA ASP A 246 -12.53 -25.80 -4.14
C ASP A 246 -13.00 -27.18 -3.66
N ILE A 247 -12.80 -27.46 -2.37
CA ILE A 247 -13.28 -28.68 -1.72
C ILE A 247 -14.20 -28.36 -0.53
N ALA A 248 -14.84 -27.18 -0.53
CA ALA A 248 -15.72 -26.73 0.56
C ALA A 248 -16.91 -27.68 0.80
N ALA A 249 -17.37 -28.39 -0.23
CA ALA A 249 -18.41 -29.43 -0.11
C ALA A 249 -18.02 -30.59 0.83
N PHE A 250 -16.73 -30.74 1.13
CA PHE A 250 -16.17 -31.80 1.98
C PHE A 250 -15.87 -31.35 3.42
N THR A 251 -16.19 -30.11 3.79
CA THR A 251 -16.02 -29.59 5.17
C THR A 251 -16.67 -30.48 6.23
N GLY A 252 -17.81 -31.10 5.92
CA GLY A 252 -18.51 -32.05 6.80
C GLY A 252 -17.75 -33.35 7.10
N LEU A 253 -16.64 -33.62 6.40
CA LEU A 253 -15.76 -34.76 6.72
C LEU A 253 -14.79 -34.46 7.87
N LEU A 254 -14.58 -33.18 8.21
CA LEU A 254 -13.70 -32.78 9.31
C LEU A 254 -14.35 -33.12 10.65
N VAL A 255 -13.53 -33.61 11.57
CA VAL A 255 -13.96 -33.97 12.92
C VAL A 255 -13.11 -33.24 13.98
N PRO A 256 -13.63 -33.05 15.20
CA PRO A 256 -12.78 -32.58 16.30
C PRO A 256 -11.61 -33.55 16.54
N GLY A 257 -10.41 -33.02 16.72
CA GLY A 257 -9.16 -33.76 16.93
C GLY A 257 -8.46 -34.18 15.63
N ASP A 258 -8.01 -35.44 15.59
CA ASP A 258 -7.20 -36.00 14.49
C ASP A 258 -7.98 -36.12 13.18
N ASN A 259 -7.41 -35.54 12.13
CA ASN A 259 -7.82 -35.67 10.73
C ASN A 259 -6.63 -36.12 9.87
N VAL A 260 -6.90 -36.69 8.70
CA VAL A 260 -5.89 -37.15 7.74
C VAL A 260 -6.19 -36.60 6.35
N LEU A 261 -5.18 -35.95 5.77
CA LEU A 261 -5.09 -35.69 4.34
C LEU A 261 -4.15 -36.73 3.73
N ALA A 262 -4.58 -37.38 2.66
CA ALA A 262 -3.81 -38.42 1.98
C ALA A 262 -3.82 -38.19 0.47
N ALA A 263 -2.79 -38.65 -0.22
CA ALA A 263 -2.70 -38.53 -1.67
C ALA A 263 -1.91 -39.68 -2.29
N VAL A 264 -2.11 -39.90 -3.59
CA VAL A 264 -1.25 -40.73 -4.43
C VAL A 264 -0.84 -39.92 -5.64
N ALA A 265 0.47 -39.81 -5.88
CA ALA A 265 1.04 -39.21 -7.10
C ALA A 265 1.46 -40.33 -8.06
N LEU A 266 1.30 -40.11 -9.37
CA LEU A 266 1.58 -41.11 -10.38
C LEU A 266 2.34 -40.51 -11.56
N ASN A 267 3.35 -41.24 -12.04
CA ASN A 267 3.97 -41.02 -13.33
C ASN A 267 3.21 -41.74 -14.45
N ARG A 268 3.37 -41.25 -15.68
CA ARG A 268 2.80 -41.84 -16.89
C ARG A 268 3.48 -43.14 -17.31
N SER A 269 4.74 -43.33 -16.93
CA SER A 269 5.50 -44.54 -17.23
C SER A 269 6.64 -44.76 -16.24
N LEU A 270 7.17 -45.99 -16.20
CA LEU A 270 8.34 -46.33 -15.37
C LEU A 270 9.58 -45.52 -15.75
N ASP A 271 9.71 -45.10 -17.01
CA ASP A 271 10.89 -44.40 -17.53
C ASP A 271 10.77 -42.87 -17.55
N SER A 272 9.69 -42.32 -16.96
CA SER A 272 9.42 -40.87 -16.87
C SER A 272 10.65 -40.09 -16.40
N SER A 273 10.84 -38.88 -16.93
CA SER A 273 11.99 -38.02 -16.63
C SER A 273 11.99 -37.50 -15.20
N ASP A 274 10.80 -37.32 -14.63
CA ASP A 274 10.53 -36.62 -13.39
C ASP A 274 9.25 -37.12 -12.72
N LEU A 275 9.05 -36.67 -11.48
CA LEU A 275 7.79 -36.65 -10.73
C LEU A 275 7.88 -35.40 -9.85
N PHE A 276 6.78 -34.68 -9.68
CA PHE A 276 6.65 -33.61 -8.70
C PHE A 276 5.27 -33.65 -8.07
N LEU A 277 5.20 -33.47 -6.75
CA LEU A 277 3.95 -33.16 -6.05
C LEU A 277 4.22 -32.20 -4.90
N ASP A 278 3.57 -31.05 -4.94
CA ASP A 278 3.35 -30.17 -3.79
C ASP A 278 1.85 -30.05 -3.53
N LEU A 279 1.42 -30.39 -2.32
CA LEU A 279 0.02 -30.45 -1.93
C LEU A 279 -0.21 -29.67 -0.65
N GLN A 280 -1.12 -28.71 -0.68
CA GLN A 280 -1.49 -27.89 0.46
C GLN A 280 -3.00 -27.91 0.66
N CYS A 281 -3.43 -27.77 1.91
CA CYS A 281 -4.85 -27.75 2.29
C CYS A 281 -5.06 -26.68 3.36
N TYR A 282 -6.05 -25.81 3.16
CA TYR A 282 -6.33 -24.72 4.08
C TYR A 282 -7.80 -24.29 4.02
N SER A 283 -8.26 -23.66 5.09
CA SER A 283 -9.45 -22.81 5.10
C SER A 283 -9.01 -21.37 4.93
N ASP A 284 -9.75 -20.57 4.17
CA ASP A 284 -9.57 -19.11 4.25
C ASP A 284 -9.80 -18.67 5.72
N ALA A 285 -9.23 -17.53 6.12
CA ALA A 285 -9.41 -17.10 7.52
C ALA A 285 -10.92 -16.99 7.81
N PRO A 286 -11.42 -17.49 8.96
CA PRO A 286 -12.85 -17.47 9.29
C PRO A 286 -13.39 -16.05 9.53
N GLY A 287 -12.78 -15.02 8.97
CA GLY A 287 -12.91 -13.63 9.36
C GLY A 287 -12.18 -12.71 8.38
N GLY A 288 -12.78 -11.55 8.08
CA GLY A 288 -12.17 -10.53 7.24
C GLY A 288 -11.53 -9.42 8.07
N GLY A 289 -10.74 -8.53 7.46
CA GLY A 289 -10.21 -7.34 8.15
C GLY A 289 -8.80 -6.95 7.75
N CYS A 290 -8.51 -5.66 7.86
CA CYS A 290 -7.20 -5.05 7.63
C CYS A 290 -6.98 -3.88 8.60
N ASN A 291 -5.73 -3.47 8.78
CA ASN A 291 -5.32 -2.26 9.51
C ASN A 291 -5.94 -2.14 10.91
N GLY A 292 -5.64 -3.11 11.77
CA GLY A 292 -5.97 -2.99 13.20
C GLY A 292 -7.39 -3.44 13.56
N THR A 293 -8.23 -3.89 12.62
CA THR A 293 -9.51 -4.54 12.93
C THR A 293 -9.65 -5.86 12.19
N ILE A 294 -9.99 -6.91 12.94
CA ILE A 294 -10.15 -8.28 12.47
C ILE A 294 -11.54 -8.75 12.90
N LEU A 295 -12.41 -9.05 11.95
CA LEU A 295 -13.68 -9.70 12.22
C LEU A 295 -13.43 -11.19 12.41
N ALA A 296 -14.02 -11.79 13.42
CA ALA A 296 -13.96 -13.23 13.63
C ALA A 296 -15.32 -13.88 13.42
N GLY A 297 -15.50 -14.69 12.39
CA GLY A 297 -16.76 -15.40 12.10
C GLY A 297 -17.06 -16.58 13.03
N GLY A 298 -16.44 -16.63 14.23
CA GLY A 298 -16.62 -17.68 15.23
C GLY A 298 -15.90 -17.35 16.53
N GLY A 299 -15.91 -18.29 17.48
CA GLY A 299 -15.28 -18.13 18.80
C GLY A 299 -13.75 -18.11 18.82
N ALA A 300 -13.10 -18.16 17.65
CA ALA A 300 -11.66 -18.02 17.48
C ALA A 300 -11.34 -17.48 16.08
N VAL A 301 -10.20 -16.81 15.94
CA VAL A 301 -9.67 -16.30 14.67
C VAL A 301 -8.20 -16.69 14.51
N SER A 302 -7.83 -17.08 13.28
CA SER A 302 -6.43 -17.32 12.92
C SER A 302 -5.83 -16.00 12.44
N LEU A 303 -4.75 -15.59 13.11
CA LEU A 303 -3.96 -14.41 12.83
C LEU A 303 -2.64 -14.80 12.20
N GLY A 304 -2.06 -13.89 11.42
CA GLY A 304 -0.71 -14.02 10.92
C GLY A 304 -0.25 -12.78 10.19
N GLY A 305 0.96 -12.86 9.64
CA GLY A 305 1.57 -11.79 8.87
C GLY A 305 3.07 -11.99 8.71
N THR A 306 3.79 -10.90 8.54
CA THR A 306 5.24 -10.83 8.35
C THR A 306 5.92 -10.20 9.54
N THR A 307 7.25 -10.29 9.59
CA THR A 307 8.14 -9.71 10.60
C THR A 307 9.40 -9.16 9.90
N PRO A 308 10.19 -8.28 10.55
CA PRO A 308 11.52 -7.94 10.07
C PRO A 308 12.39 -9.21 9.97
N ILE A 309 12.53 -9.73 8.75
CA ILE A 309 13.21 -11.00 8.46
C ILE A 309 14.69 -10.90 8.79
N GLY A 310 15.28 -11.98 9.28
CA GLY A 310 16.68 -12.03 9.70
C GLY A 310 16.97 -11.35 11.05
N TYR A 311 16.13 -10.41 11.49
CA TYR A 311 16.22 -9.81 12.82
C TYR A 311 15.36 -10.53 13.85
N THR A 312 14.17 -10.97 13.45
CA THR A 312 13.22 -11.64 14.33
C THR A 312 13.67 -13.07 14.66
N ALA A 313 13.71 -13.38 15.95
CA ALA A 313 13.98 -14.71 16.49
C ALA A 313 12.71 -15.39 17.04
N ALA A 314 11.75 -14.62 17.54
CA ALA A 314 10.49 -15.13 18.05
C ALA A 314 9.34 -14.12 17.86
N VAL A 315 8.12 -14.63 17.79
CA VAL A 315 6.88 -13.84 17.77
C VAL A 315 5.98 -14.28 18.92
N MET A 316 5.42 -13.32 19.64
CA MET A 316 4.46 -13.55 20.72
C MET A 316 3.12 -12.91 20.34
N VAL A 317 2.02 -13.57 20.72
CA VAL A 317 0.64 -13.09 20.55
C VAL A 317 -0.01 -13.16 21.93
N ASP A 318 -0.36 -12.00 22.47
CA ASP A 318 -0.85 -11.83 23.85
C ASP A 318 0.08 -12.53 24.88
N GLY A 319 1.39 -12.44 24.65
CA GLY A 319 2.43 -13.06 25.48
C GLY A 319 2.64 -14.56 25.27
N ALA A 320 1.85 -15.23 24.41
CA ALA A 320 2.02 -16.64 24.06
C ALA A 320 2.85 -16.81 22.77
N PRO A 321 3.75 -17.83 22.67
CA PRO A 321 4.52 -18.07 21.45
C PRO A 321 3.64 -18.37 20.23
N ALA A 322 3.89 -17.67 19.13
CA ALA A 322 3.27 -17.93 17.83
C ALA A 322 4.13 -18.87 16.97
N ALA A 323 3.52 -19.52 15.99
CA ALA A 323 4.25 -20.25 14.96
C ALA A 323 4.99 -19.24 14.07
N TYR A 324 6.31 -19.39 13.90
CA TYR A 324 7.16 -18.47 13.15
C TYR A 324 8.05 -19.21 12.16
N ASP A 325 8.05 -18.79 10.90
CA ASP A 325 8.98 -19.26 9.87
C ASP A 325 10.07 -18.18 9.60
N PRO A 326 11.31 -18.39 10.07
CA PRO A 326 12.42 -17.46 9.84
C PRO A 326 12.91 -17.42 8.39
N THR A 327 12.44 -18.34 7.53
CA THR A 327 12.78 -18.45 6.10
C THR A 327 12.01 -17.43 5.28
N ALA A 328 10.72 -17.26 5.60
CA ALA A 328 9.81 -16.34 4.92
C ALA A 328 9.57 -15.07 5.75
N GLY A 329 10.02 -15.04 7.01
CA GLY A 329 9.70 -13.97 7.94
C GLY A 329 8.22 -13.94 8.32
N THR A 330 7.49 -15.04 8.14
CA THR A 330 6.04 -15.11 8.36
C THR A 330 5.69 -15.76 9.68
N TRP A 331 4.53 -15.40 10.25
CA TRP A 331 4.05 -15.95 11.51
C TRP A 331 2.55 -16.23 11.46
N SER A 332 2.08 -17.10 12.35
CA SER A 332 0.64 -17.32 12.58
C SER A 332 0.32 -17.79 14.00
N ALA A 333 -0.86 -17.43 14.50
CA ALA A 333 -1.40 -17.90 15.79
C ALA A 333 -2.94 -17.94 15.75
N THR A 334 -3.55 -18.77 16.58
CA THR A 334 -5.01 -18.73 16.80
C THR A 334 -5.31 -17.97 18.07
N VAL A 335 -6.27 -17.04 18.01
CA VAL A 335 -6.73 -16.25 19.14
C VAL A 335 -8.20 -16.52 19.40
N ASP A 336 -8.56 -16.79 20.65
CA ASP A 336 -9.95 -16.97 21.06
C ASP A 336 -10.69 -15.64 21.10
N VAL A 337 -11.94 -15.63 20.62
CA VAL A 337 -12.77 -14.42 20.52
C VAL A 337 -13.88 -14.49 21.55
N GLY A 338 -13.79 -13.61 22.55
CA GLY A 338 -14.85 -13.43 23.55
C GLY A 338 -16.12 -12.79 22.97
N PRO A 339 -17.26 -12.86 23.68
CA PRO A 339 -18.57 -12.36 23.18
C PRO A 339 -18.62 -10.86 22.84
N GLY A 340 -17.67 -10.06 23.34
CA GLY A 340 -17.54 -8.63 23.04
C GLY A 340 -16.32 -8.29 22.18
N GLY A 341 -15.61 -9.31 21.68
CA GLY A 341 -14.31 -9.12 21.04
C GLY A 341 -13.20 -8.87 22.03
N GLY A 342 -12.14 -8.21 21.55
CA GLY A 342 -11.02 -7.81 22.36
C GLY A 342 -9.94 -7.14 21.52
N THR A 343 -8.82 -6.82 22.15
CA THR A 343 -7.60 -6.40 21.46
C THR A 343 -6.54 -7.47 21.64
N THR A 344 -5.83 -7.80 20.57
CA THR A 344 -4.68 -8.68 20.59
C THR A 344 -3.43 -7.90 20.25
N THR A 345 -2.38 -8.14 21.02
CA THR A 345 -1.05 -7.57 20.79
C THR A 345 -0.12 -8.63 20.23
N VAL A 346 0.57 -8.29 19.15
CA VAL A 346 1.58 -9.12 18.50
C VAL A 346 2.94 -8.44 18.65
N GLU A 347 3.94 -9.17 19.12
CA GLU A 347 5.28 -8.63 19.37
C GLU A 347 6.35 -9.53 18.72
N ALA A 348 7.31 -8.90 18.03
CA ALA A 348 8.48 -9.58 17.48
C ALA A 348 9.71 -9.28 18.33
N PHE A 349 10.51 -10.31 18.62
CA PHE A 349 11.70 -10.24 19.46
C PHE A 349 12.95 -10.67 18.70
N ASP A 350 14.07 -10.03 18.98
CA ASP A 350 15.39 -10.42 18.47
C ASP A 350 16.02 -11.57 19.26
N GLU A 351 17.24 -11.96 18.87
CA GLU A 351 17.99 -13.06 19.49
C GLU A 351 18.43 -12.80 20.94
N THR A 352 18.42 -11.54 21.39
CA THR A 352 18.71 -11.14 22.77
C THR A 352 17.46 -11.16 23.64
N GLY A 353 16.28 -11.31 23.03
CA GLY A 353 14.98 -11.17 23.68
C GLY A 353 14.50 -9.73 23.75
N ALA A 354 15.13 -8.79 23.03
CA ALA A 354 14.65 -7.42 22.94
C ALA A 354 13.51 -7.34 21.93
N ARG A 355 12.45 -6.59 22.27
CA ARG A 355 11.33 -6.34 21.35
C ARG A 355 11.77 -5.38 20.25
N ILE A 356 11.59 -5.80 18.99
CA ILE A 356 11.97 -5.01 17.80
C ILE A 356 10.77 -4.49 17.03
N ALA A 357 9.57 -5.06 17.22
CA ALA A 357 8.32 -4.55 16.66
C ALA A 357 7.12 -4.97 17.52
N SER A 358 6.05 -4.18 17.47
CA SER A 358 4.78 -4.44 18.17
C SER A 358 3.62 -3.90 17.36
N GLU A 359 2.53 -4.66 17.29
CA GLU A 359 1.29 -4.26 16.63
C GLU A 359 0.08 -4.67 17.47
N THR A 360 -0.97 -3.87 17.48
CA THR A 360 -2.22 -4.18 18.19
C THR A 360 -3.39 -4.20 17.22
N VAL A 361 -4.19 -5.25 17.29
CA VAL A 361 -5.40 -5.42 16.46
C VAL A 361 -6.63 -5.60 17.34
N SER A 362 -7.71 -4.92 16.98
CA SER A 362 -9.04 -5.14 17.54
C SER A 362 -9.68 -6.34 16.86
N ILE A 363 -10.03 -7.36 17.64
CA ILE A 363 -10.80 -8.50 17.18
C ILE A 363 -12.26 -8.23 17.52
N VAL A 364 -13.09 -8.11 16.50
CA VAL A 364 -14.53 -7.91 16.64
C VAL A 364 -15.23 -9.24 16.33
N PRO A 365 -16.12 -9.75 17.20
CA PRO A 365 -16.89 -10.94 16.90
C PRO A 365 -17.80 -10.62 15.72
N GLY A 366 -17.67 -11.40 14.65
CA GLY A 366 -18.52 -11.30 13.48
C GLY A 366 -19.86 -11.94 13.78
N GLU A 367 -20.91 -11.13 13.88
CA GLU A 367 -22.21 -11.59 13.42
C GLU A 367 -22.08 -11.97 11.93
N SER A 368 -22.84 -12.99 11.49
CA SER A 368 -22.77 -13.51 10.12
C SER A 368 -22.90 -12.38 9.08
N PHE A 369 -21.98 -12.31 8.12
CA PHE A 369 -22.03 -11.33 7.03
C PHE A 369 -23.37 -11.38 6.29
N THR A 370 -23.88 -10.19 5.92
CA THR A 370 -24.93 -10.10 4.90
C THR A 370 -24.29 -10.21 3.52
N ASN A 371 -24.43 -11.38 2.88
CA ASN A 371 -23.91 -11.60 1.53
C ASN A 371 -24.68 -10.78 0.49
N VAL A 372 -23.95 -10.06 -0.35
CA VAL A 372 -24.46 -9.22 -1.44
C VAL A 372 -23.61 -9.40 -2.71
N GLY A 373 -24.19 -9.04 -3.86
CA GLY A 373 -23.54 -9.18 -5.16
C GLY A 373 -24.56 -9.33 -6.30
N GLY A 374 -24.06 -9.37 -7.54
CA GLY A 374 -24.86 -9.42 -8.76
C GLY A 374 -25.49 -8.08 -9.16
N THR A 375 -26.43 -8.14 -10.09
CA THR A 375 -27.20 -6.97 -10.54
C THR A 375 -28.26 -6.61 -9.51
N LEU A 376 -28.17 -5.42 -8.92
CA LEU A 376 -29.03 -4.97 -7.84
C LEU A 376 -30.32 -4.31 -8.37
N ALA A 377 -31.41 -4.50 -7.63
CA ALA A 377 -32.55 -3.59 -7.65
C ALA A 377 -32.25 -2.35 -6.78
N THR A 378 -33.10 -1.32 -6.84
CA THR A 378 -33.00 -0.20 -5.89
C THR A 378 -33.10 -0.73 -4.46
N THR A 379 -32.05 -0.51 -3.67
CA THR A 379 -31.90 -1.11 -2.34
C THR A 379 -31.09 -0.22 -1.41
N THR A 380 -31.11 -0.54 -0.11
CA THR A 380 -30.35 0.15 0.93
C THR A 380 -29.59 -0.86 1.78
N TRP A 381 -28.29 -0.63 1.96
CA TRP A 381 -27.45 -1.33 2.94
C TRP A 381 -27.46 -0.54 4.24
N THR A 382 -27.92 -1.16 5.32
CA THR A 382 -28.19 -0.52 6.61
C THR A 382 -27.15 -0.94 7.66
N ALA A 383 -26.96 -0.14 8.70
CA ALA A 383 -26.06 -0.51 9.80
C ALA A 383 -26.45 -1.85 10.46
N ALA A 384 -27.75 -2.14 10.54
CA ALA A 384 -28.27 -3.39 11.09
C ALA A 384 -27.98 -4.64 10.23
N GLY A 385 -27.69 -4.46 8.92
CA GLY A 385 -27.23 -5.54 8.06
C GLY A 385 -25.71 -5.62 7.92
N SER A 386 -24.98 -4.71 8.56
CA SER A 386 -23.52 -4.70 8.54
C SER A 386 -22.97 -5.78 9.49
N PRO A 387 -21.84 -6.44 9.16
CA PRO A 387 -21.02 -6.25 7.96
C PRO A 387 -21.61 -6.90 6.70
N TYR A 388 -21.43 -6.25 5.55
CA TYR A 388 -21.79 -6.79 4.24
C TYR A 388 -20.59 -7.48 3.60
N LEU A 389 -20.79 -8.65 2.98
CA LEU A 389 -19.78 -9.33 2.16
C LEU A 389 -20.20 -9.30 0.68
N VAL A 390 -19.41 -8.63 -0.15
CA VAL A 390 -19.53 -8.66 -1.60
C VAL A 390 -18.86 -9.94 -2.11
N ALA A 391 -19.67 -10.98 -2.32
CA ALA A 391 -19.21 -12.31 -2.72
C ALA A 391 -19.11 -12.47 -4.25
N SER A 392 -19.81 -11.64 -5.01
CA SER A 392 -19.76 -11.55 -6.48
C SER A 392 -19.79 -10.08 -6.91
N ASP A 393 -19.39 -9.79 -8.16
CA ASP A 393 -19.39 -8.43 -8.69
C ASP A 393 -20.75 -7.75 -8.50
N VAL A 394 -20.72 -6.47 -8.09
CA VAL A 394 -21.93 -5.67 -7.90
C VAL A 394 -22.19 -4.85 -9.14
N THR A 395 -23.39 -4.95 -9.70
CA THR A 395 -23.86 -4.02 -10.74
C THR A 395 -25.04 -3.21 -10.22
N VAL A 396 -24.92 -1.88 -10.23
CA VAL A 396 -26.05 -0.95 -10.03
C VAL A 396 -26.51 -0.51 -11.42
N PRO A 397 -27.55 -1.11 -12.02
CA PRO A 397 -27.97 -0.81 -13.39
C PRO A 397 -28.55 0.60 -13.50
N ALA A 398 -28.58 1.15 -14.72
CA ALA A 398 -29.22 2.44 -14.99
C ALA A 398 -30.67 2.47 -14.46
N GLY A 399 -31.02 3.53 -13.73
CA GLY A 399 -32.33 3.69 -13.09
C GLY A 399 -32.46 3.07 -11.69
N ALA A 400 -31.53 2.22 -11.26
CA ALA A 400 -31.48 1.72 -9.88
C ALA A 400 -30.63 2.63 -8.98
N THR A 401 -30.91 2.60 -7.67
CA THR A 401 -30.12 3.29 -6.64
C THR A 401 -29.67 2.32 -5.56
N LEU A 402 -28.37 2.27 -5.26
CA LEU A 402 -27.83 1.67 -4.05
C LEU A 402 -27.53 2.80 -3.05
N THR A 403 -28.19 2.76 -1.89
CA THR A 403 -27.89 3.65 -0.76
C THR A 403 -27.16 2.87 0.34
N ILE A 404 -26.07 3.39 0.88
CA ILE A 404 -25.32 2.79 1.99
C ILE A 404 -25.33 3.79 3.15
N GLN A 405 -25.85 3.36 4.30
CA GLN A 405 -26.03 4.20 5.49
C GLN A 405 -24.71 4.42 6.26
N PRO A 406 -24.63 5.46 7.12
CA PRO A 406 -23.48 5.68 8.00
C PRO A 406 -23.13 4.43 8.84
N GLY A 407 -21.83 4.22 9.07
CA GLY A 407 -21.30 3.14 9.91
C GLY A 407 -21.27 1.76 9.26
N VAL A 408 -21.71 1.62 8.01
CA VAL A 408 -21.69 0.33 7.31
C VAL A 408 -20.26 -0.07 6.96
N LEU A 409 -19.89 -1.29 7.36
CA LEU A 409 -18.71 -1.99 6.89
C LEU A 409 -19.05 -2.88 5.69
N VAL A 410 -18.29 -2.72 4.60
CA VAL A 410 -18.40 -3.45 3.34
C VAL A 410 -17.07 -4.17 3.07
N TYR A 411 -17.11 -5.49 3.19
CA TYR A 411 -16.00 -6.39 2.88
C TYR A 411 -16.18 -6.92 1.46
N ILE A 412 -15.10 -6.90 0.68
CA ILE A 412 -15.15 -7.21 -0.75
C ILE A 412 -14.19 -8.35 -1.02
N ALA A 413 -14.71 -9.48 -1.50
CA ALA A 413 -13.87 -10.62 -1.83
C ALA A 413 -12.85 -10.25 -2.92
N GLY A 414 -11.73 -10.98 -2.98
CA GLY A 414 -10.70 -10.75 -3.97
C GLY A 414 -11.21 -10.80 -5.40
N GLY A 415 -10.66 -9.90 -6.22
CA GLY A 415 -11.00 -9.79 -7.63
C GLY A 415 -12.46 -9.39 -7.93
N ARG A 416 -13.23 -8.92 -6.93
CA ARG A 416 -14.57 -8.38 -7.17
C ARG A 416 -14.54 -6.90 -7.49
N THR A 417 -15.54 -6.45 -8.25
CA THR A 417 -15.69 -5.05 -8.68
C THR A 417 -17.11 -4.51 -8.45
N PHE A 418 -17.23 -3.19 -8.47
CA PHE A 418 -18.51 -2.50 -8.61
C PHE A 418 -18.61 -1.88 -10.00
N LEU A 419 -19.74 -2.12 -10.69
CA LEU A 419 -20.14 -1.42 -11.90
C LEU A 419 -21.40 -0.59 -11.62
N VAL A 420 -21.26 0.73 -11.60
CA VAL A 420 -22.34 1.68 -11.32
C VAL A 420 -22.75 2.39 -12.62
N GLN A 421 -23.90 1.98 -13.15
CA GLN A 421 -24.57 2.61 -14.29
C GLN A 421 -25.80 3.44 -13.86
N GLY A 422 -26.31 3.19 -12.65
CA GLY A 422 -27.34 3.95 -11.96
C GLY A 422 -26.76 4.90 -10.91
N THR A 423 -27.32 4.91 -9.69
CA THR A 423 -26.87 5.80 -8.60
C THR A 423 -26.29 5.03 -7.43
N LEU A 424 -25.12 5.44 -6.93
CA LEU A 424 -24.55 5.00 -5.65
C LEU A 424 -24.49 6.19 -4.67
N ASN A 425 -25.18 6.06 -3.55
CA ASN A 425 -25.17 7.02 -2.44
C ASN A 425 -24.55 6.35 -1.19
N ALA A 426 -23.24 6.49 -0.99
CA ALA A 426 -22.56 6.05 0.23
C ALA A 426 -22.42 7.24 1.19
N LEU A 427 -23.31 7.31 2.18
CA LEU A 427 -23.56 8.50 2.98
C LEU A 427 -23.03 8.35 4.42
N GLY A 428 -21.72 8.23 4.59
CA GLY A 428 -21.09 8.19 5.91
C GLY A 428 -21.16 9.52 6.66
N SER A 429 -20.76 9.49 7.94
CA SER A 429 -20.51 10.68 8.76
C SER A 429 -19.14 10.61 9.44
N ALA A 430 -18.63 11.72 9.97
CA ALA A 430 -17.38 11.71 10.72
C ALA A 430 -17.40 10.75 11.92
N ALA A 431 -18.55 10.64 12.62
CA ALA A 431 -18.73 9.73 13.75
C ALA A 431 -18.93 8.27 13.33
N LEU A 432 -19.50 8.05 12.15
CA LEU A 432 -19.85 6.72 11.62
C LEU A 432 -19.46 6.63 10.14
N PRO A 433 -18.15 6.52 9.84
CA PRO A 433 -17.68 6.40 8.47
C PRO A 433 -18.13 5.07 7.84
N ILE A 434 -18.19 5.04 6.52
CA ILE A 434 -18.42 3.80 5.75
C ILE A 434 -17.05 3.24 5.34
N ALA A 435 -16.82 1.95 5.54
CA ALA A 435 -15.57 1.31 5.14
C ALA A 435 -15.77 0.32 4.00
N PHE A 436 -15.11 0.54 2.86
CA PHE A 436 -14.94 -0.43 1.79
C PHE A 436 -13.53 -0.99 1.86
N GLN A 437 -13.40 -2.29 2.08
CA GLN A 437 -12.09 -2.93 2.16
C GLN A 437 -12.10 -4.32 1.57
N ALA A 438 -10.91 -4.75 1.12
CA ALA A 438 -10.66 -6.14 0.79
C ALA A 438 -11.06 -7.04 1.97
N ASN A 439 -11.67 -8.17 1.67
CA ASN A 439 -12.00 -9.15 2.69
C ASN A 439 -10.74 -9.68 3.38
N TYR A 440 -9.67 -9.90 2.60
CA TYR A 440 -8.35 -10.25 3.10
C TYR A 440 -7.30 -9.28 2.56
N CYS A 441 -6.33 -8.90 3.39
CA CYS A 441 -5.32 -7.92 2.96
C CYS A 441 -4.46 -8.43 1.80
N GLY A 442 -4.21 -9.74 1.72
CA GLY A 442 -3.49 -10.37 0.60
C GLY A 442 -4.34 -10.65 -0.64
N ASP A 443 -5.64 -10.39 -0.61
CA ASP A 443 -6.59 -10.69 -1.70
C ASP A 443 -7.40 -9.44 -2.08
N PRO A 444 -6.76 -8.47 -2.75
CA PRO A 444 -7.36 -7.17 -3.03
C PRO A 444 -8.54 -7.26 -4.02
N TRP A 445 -9.45 -6.30 -3.89
CA TRP A 445 -10.56 -6.10 -4.82
C TRP A 445 -10.16 -5.13 -5.95
N ILE A 446 -10.96 -5.03 -7.01
CA ILE A 446 -10.55 -4.34 -8.25
C ILE A 446 -10.83 -2.84 -8.21
N GLY A 447 -11.89 -2.42 -7.54
CA GLY A 447 -12.32 -1.01 -7.46
C GLY A 447 -13.78 -0.81 -7.88
N MET A 448 -14.14 0.44 -8.12
CA MET A 448 -15.48 0.86 -8.52
C MET A 448 -15.45 1.62 -9.84
N GLN A 449 -16.21 1.15 -10.82
CA GLN A 449 -16.39 1.81 -12.10
C GLN A 449 -17.76 2.48 -12.19
N PHE A 450 -17.78 3.78 -12.45
CA PHE A 450 -18.95 4.53 -12.86
C PHE A 450 -18.94 4.69 -14.38
N ALA A 451 -19.95 4.14 -15.05
CA ALA A 451 -19.99 4.11 -16.51
C ALA A 451 -21.40 4.43 -17.02
N GLY A 452 -21.50 5.51 -17.80
CA GLY A 452 -22.71 5.91 -18.51
C GLY A 452 -23.29 7.24 -18.04
N THR A 453 -24.11 7.86 -18.88
CA THR A 453 -24.67 9.20 -18.63
C THR A 453 -25.67 9.26 -17.48
N ALA A 454 -26.21 8.11 -17.08
CA ALA A 454 -27.06 7.95 -15.90
C ALA A 454 -26.27 7.65 -14.62
N ALA A 455 -24.97 7.35 -14.72
CA ALA A 455 -24.13 6.99 -13.58
C ALA A 455 -23.91 8.19 -12.65
N ARG A 456 -24.34 8.07 -11.40
CA ARG A 456 -24.16 9.08 -10.35
C ARG A 456 -23.52 8.46 -9.12
N GLY A 457 -22.48 9.09 -8.60
CA GLY A 457 -21.82 8.69 -7.36
C GLY A 457 -21.77 9.83 -6.36
N LEU A 458 -22.21 9.57 -5.13
CA LEU A 458 -21.97 10.42 -3.97
C LEU A 458 -21.35 9.56 -2.87
N LEU A 459 -20.09 9.83 -2.55
CA LEU A 459 -19.37 9.17 -1.45
C LEU A 459 -18.99 10.24 -0.43
N LYS A 460 -19.45 10.04 0.82
CA LYS A 460 -19.17 10.93 1.94
C LYS A 460 -18.63 10.15 3.13
N HIS A 461 -17.55 10.60 3.75
CA HIS A 461 -16.92 9.92 4.90
C HIS A 461 -16.70 8.42 4.66
N CYS A 462 -16.18 8.09 3.48
CA CYS A 462 -15.89 6.71 3.10
C CYS A 462 -14.38 6.45 3.15
N THR A 463 -13.97 5.29 3.66
CA THR A 463 -12.60 4.79 3.50
C THR A 463 -12.59 3.66 2.48
N LEU A 464 -11.75 3.77 1.44
CA LEU A 464 -11.59 2.75 0.40
C LEU A 464 -10.15 2.25 0.41
N ARG A 465 -9.94 0.96 0.66
CA ARG A 465 -8.60 0.41 0.88
C ARG A 465 -8.34 -0.92 0.18
N ARG A 466 -7.06 -1.22 -0.03
CA ARG A 466 -6.55 -2.53 -0.54
C ARG A 466 -7.15 -2.91 -1.89
N VAL A 467 -6.94 -2.02 -2.87
CA VAL A 467 -7.38 -2.22 -4.25
C VAL A 467 -6.17 -2.54 -5.12
N ALA A 468 -6.30 -3.53 -6.00
CA ALA A 468 -5.27 -3.86 -6.97
C ALA A 468 -5.86 -4.29 -8.30
N ARG A 469 -5.04 -4.17 -9.34
CA ARG A 469 -5.41 -4.63 -10.68
C ARG A 469 -5.16 -6.15 -10.77
N PRO A 470 -6.12 -6.96 -11.25
CA PRO A 470 -5.86 -8.37 -11.51
C PRO A 470 -4.77 -8.55 -12.56
N ALA A 471 -3.88 -9.52 -12.36
CA ALA A 471 -2.82 -9.89 -13.32
C ALA A 471 -3.36 -10.36 -14.69
N ALA A 472 -4.66 -10.66 -14.80
CA ALA A 472 -5.29 -11.20 -16.00
C ALA A 472 -6.66 -10.56 -16.32
N SER A 473 -6.73 -9.30 -16.79
CA SER A 473 -7.92 -8.86 -17.55
C SER A 473 -7.69 -7.65 -18.46
N GLY A 474 -8.24 -7.76 -19.68
CA GLY A 474 -8.24 -6.72 -20.72
C GLY A 474 -9.26 -5.61 -20.50
N VAL A 475 -9.15 -4.91 -19.36
CA VAL A 475 -9.82 -3.65 -18.94
C VAL A 475 -11.03 -3.81 -18.02
N LEU A 476 -10.81 -3.58 -16.70
CA LEU A 476 -11.72 -3.04 -15.65
C LEU A 476 -10.87 -2.61 -14.41
N PRO A 477 -11.35 -1.70 -13.54
CA PRO A 477 -10.98 -0.28 -13.56
C PRO A 477 -9.50 0.02 -13.33
N PRO A 478 -8.98 1.07 -13.98
CA PRO A 478 -7.59 1.53 -13.82
C PRO A 478 -7.33 2.29 -12.50
N ALA A 479 -8.31 2.41 -11.61
CA ALA A 479 -8.24 3.20 -10.37
C ALA A 479 -9.24 2.66 -9.31
N VAL A 480 -9.08 3.05 -8.04
CA VAL A 480 -10.04 2.72 -6.96
C VAL A 480 -11.45 3.20 -7.33
N ILE A 481 -11.55 4.43 -7.82
CA ILE A 481 -12.75 4.95 -8.47
C ILE A 481 -12.39 5.35 -9.90
N ALA A 482 -13.04 4.71 -10.87
CA ALA A 482 -12.93 5.07 -12.29
C ALA A 482 -14.27 5.58 -12.81
N ALA A 483 -14.30 6.76 -13.41
CA ALA A 483 -15.48 7.38 -14.01
C ALA A 483 -15.29 7.58 -15.52
N ALA A 484 -16.29 7.21 -16.31
CA ALA A 484 -16.30 7.39 -17.76
C ALA A 484 -17.72 7.43 -18.33
N GLN A 485 -17.81 7.68 -19.62
CA GLN A 485 -19.01 7.68 -20.46
C GLN A 485 -20.08 8.67 -19.95
N GLY A 486 -19.68 9.85 -19.48
CA GLY A 486 -20.59 10.88 -18.97
C GLY A 486 -21.02 10.69 -17.51
N ALA A 487 -20.29 9.87 -16.75
CA ALA A 487 -20.54 9.70 -15.32
C ALA A 487 -20.29 10.99 -14.53
N GLN A 488 -21.02 11.16 -13.43
CA GLN A 488 -20.79 12.26 -12.48
C GLN A 488 -20.56 11.69 -11.08
N VAL A 489 -19.41 11.97 -10.48
CA VAL A 489 -19.02 11.43 -9.17
C VAL A 489 -18.54 12.56 -8.27
N ARG A 490 -19.06 12.59 -7.05
CA ARG A 490 -18.67 13.53 -5.99
C ARG A 490 -18.19 12.76 -4.76
N ILE A 491 -17.02 13.15 -4.27
CA ILE A 491 -16.28 12.51 -3.19
C ILE A 491 -15.97 13.59 -2.14
N GLU A 492 -16.39 13.37 -0.90
CA GLU A 492 -16.24 14.33 0.19
C GLU A 492 -15.78 13.65 1.48
N TYR A 493 -14.77 14.19 2.15
CA TYR A 493 -14.31 13.69 3.46
C TYR A 493 -13.89 12.21 3.43
N CYS A 494 -13.40 11.73 2.28
CA CYS A 494 -13.04 10.33 2.10
C CYS A 494 -11.55 10.08 2.31
N ALA A 495 -11.17 8.81 2.49
CA ALA A 495 -9.79 8.38 2.51
C ALA A 495 -9.55 7.20 1.55
N PHE A 496 -8.52 7.30 0.73
CA PHE A 496 -8.04 6.23 -0.15
C PHE A 496 -6.69 5.77 0.36
N ALA A 497 -6.52 4.47 0.60
CA ALA A 497 -5.24 3.98 1.09
C ALA A 497 -4.83 2.59 0.58
N ASP A 498 -3.51 2.38 0.50
CA ASP A 498 -2.90 1.08 0.19
C ASP A 498 -3.42 0.45 -1.11
N ALA A 499 -3.45 1.24 -2.19
CA ALA A 499 -3.93 0.79 -3.50
C ALA A 499 -2.78 0.69 -4.51
N GLU A 500 -2.71 -0.43 -5.24
CA GLU A 500 -1.74 -0.67 -6.32
C GLU A 500 -2.14 0.04 -7.64
N VAL A 501 -3.22 0.82 -7.59
CA VAL A 501 -3.75 1.63 -8.69
C VAL A 501 -3.93 3.08 -8.21
N PRO A 502 -4.03 4.06 -9.12
CA PRO A 502 -4.45 5.40 -8.79
C PRO A 502 -5.74 5.44 -7.96
N ALA A 503 -5.88 6.41 -7.06
CA ALA A 503 -7.08 6.54 -6.24
C ALA A 503 -8.30 6.89 -7.11
N ILE A 504 -8.19 7.89 -7.98
CA ILE A 504 -9.32 8.39 -8.74
C ILE A 504 -8.89 8.61 -10.19
N GLU A 505 -9.67 8.09 -11.14
CA GLU A 505 -9.52 8.37 -12.56
C GLU A 505 -10.86 8.76 -13.20
N ALA A 506 -10.85 9.83 -14.01
CA ALA A 506 -11.95 10.23 -14.87
C ALA A 506 -11.49 10.32 -16.33
N ARG A 507 -12.33 9.89 -17.26
CA ARG A 507 -12.04 9.93 -18.70
C ARG A 507 -13.19 10.55 -19.47
N ASP A 508 -12.89 11.06 -20.67
CA ASP A 508 -13.81 11.67 -21.65
C ASP A 508 -14.48 12.98 -21.25
N THR A 509 -14.90 13.73 -22.26
CA THR A 509 -15.37 15.12 -22.17
C THR A 509 -16.73 15.30 -21.52
N ALA A 510 -17.51 14.23 -21.36
CA ALA A 510 -18.81 14.29 -20.70
C ALA A 510 -18.72 13.97 -19.20
N THR A 511 -17.62 13.38 -18.75
CA THR A 511 -17.44 12.91 -17.38
C THR A 511 -16.98 14.05 -16.47
N ARG A 512 -17.49 14.05 -15.23
CA ARG A 512 -17.19 15.04 -14.20
C ARG A 512 -16.90 14.38 -12.86
N ILE A 513 -15.76 14.73 -12.28
CA ILE A 513 -15.42 14.37 -10.90
C ILE A 513 -15.24 15.62 -10.03
N GLU A 514 -15.76 15.55 -8.81
CA GLU A 514 -15.50 16.54 -7.77
C GLU A 514 -14.99 15.85 -6.51
N VAL A 515 -13.84 16.28 -6.01
CA VAL A 515 -13.14 15.70 -4.87
C VAL A 515 -12.85 16.81 -3.87
N TYR A 516 -13.39 16.67 -2.67
CA TYR A 516 -13.26 17.64 -1.60
C TYR A 516 -12.76 16.96 -0.33
N ASP A 517 -11.88 17.63 0.41
CA ASP A 517 -11.57 17.28 1.79
C ASP A 517 -11.12 15.82 1.96
N THR A 518 -10.29 15.32 1.04
CA THR A 518 -10.00 13.88 0.89
C THR A 518 -8.52 13.59 1.11
N ALA A 519 -8.22 12.49 1.80
CA ALA A 519 -6.87 11.98 1.98
C ALA A 519 -6.58 10.81 1.02
N ILE A 520 -5.38 10.79 0.44
CA ILE A 520 -4.88 9.72 -0.43
C ILE A 520 -3.49 9.35 0.06
N ASP A 521 -3.29 8.08 0.42
CA ASP A 521 -2.06 7.63 1.08
C ASP A 521 -1.63 6.25 0.57
N GLY A 522 -0.36 6.06 0.19
CA GLY A 522 0.13 4.74 -0.21
C GLY A 522 -0.51 4.19 -1.50
N CYS A 523 -1.10 5.06 -2.34
CA CYS A 523 -1.70 4.68 -3.62
C CYS A 523 -0.69 4.80 -4.77
N ALA A 524 -0.91 4.07 -5.87
CA ALA A 524 -0.01 4.14 -7.02
C ALA A 524 -0.10 5.45 -7.82
N GLY A 525 -1.04 6.33 -7.48
CA GLY A 525 -1.28 7.65 -8.03
C GLY A 525 -2.46 8.31 -7.30
N GLY A 526 -2.61 9.62 -7.40
CA GLY A 526 -3.72 10.34 -6.76
C GLY A 526 -4.92 10.51 -7.67
N VAL A 527 -5.13 11.73 -8.18
CA VAL A 527 -6.29 12.09 -9.00
C VAL A 527 -5.88 12.29 -10.45
N ARG A 528 -6.52 11.54 -11.36
CA ARG A 528 -6.33 11.68 -12.80
C ARG A 528 -7.62 12.07 -13.51
N ALA A 529 -7.58 13.06 -14.38
CA ALA A 529 -8.66 13.37 -15.30
C ALA A 529 -8.12 13.54 -16.72
N ASP A 530 -8.47 12.62 -17.61
CA ASP A 530 -8.07 12.61 -19.00
C ASP A 530 -9.24 13.02 -19.88
N SER A 531 -9.16 14.22 -20.45
CA SER A 531 -10.22 14.86 -21.22
C SER A 531 -11.52 15.08 -20.45
N ALA A 532 -11.53 14.90 -19.12
CA ALA A 532 -12.67 15.04 -18.23
C ALA A 532 -12.55 16.29 -17.33
N TYR A 533 -13.68 16.80 -16.83
CA TYR A 533 -13.68 17.88 -15.86
C TYR A 533 -13.35 17.35 -14.46
N ALA A 534 -12.43 18.02 -13.76
CA ALA A 534 -12.14 17.76 -12.36
C ALA A 534 -12.17 19.03 -11.52
N ARG A 535 -12.77 18.95 -10.34
CA ARG A 535 -12.60 19.91 -9.25
C ARG A 535 -11.99 19.17 -8.07
N VAL A 536 -10.81 19.58 -7.64
CA VAL A 536 -10.06 18.96 -6.54
C VAL A 536 -9.72 20.06 -5.55
N GLU A 537 -10.32 20.02 -4.36
CA GLU A 537 -10.12 21.05 -3.34
C GLU A 537 -9.81 20.42 -1.99
N ARG A 538 -8.80 20.93 -1.29
CA ARG A 538 -8.41 20.45 0.04
C ARG A 538 -8.15 18.93 0.05
N VAL A 539 -7.38 18.47 -0.92
CA VAL A 539 -6.97 17.06 -1.04
C VAL A 539 -5.51 16.92 -0.64
N GLN A 540 -5.24 15.97 0.25
CA GLN A 540 -3.90 15.63 0.73
C GLN A 540 -3.47 14.30 0.12
N ILE A 541 -2.31 14.27 -0.51
CA ILE A 541 -1.75 13.11 -1.21
C ILE A 541 -0.34 12.86 -0.68
N GLU A 542 -0.14 11.71 -0.06
CA GLU A 542 1.14 11.30 0.55
C GLU A 542 1.53 9.88 0.13
N ASP A 543 2.82 9.57 0.26
CA ASP A 543 3.42 8.24 0.08
C ASP A 543 3.01 7.50 -1.21
N LEU A 544 2.98 8.21 -2.34
CA LEU A 544 2.66 7.62 -3.63
C LEU A 544 3.66 6.52 -4.02
N ARG A 545 3.12 5.35 -4.39
CA ARG A 545 3.91 4.15 -4.73
C ARG A 545 4.01 3.98 -6.24
N GLY A 546 5.15 4.32 -6.83
CA GLY A 546 5.42 4.13 -8.25
C GLY A 546 5.31 5.40 -9.10
N PRO A 547 5.19 5.28 -10.43
CA PRO A 547 5.63 6.33 -11.35
C PRO A 547 4.57 7.38 -11.72
N ASN A 548 3.40 7.40 -11.07
CA ASN A 548 2.33 8.33 -11.44
C ASN A 548 2.42 9.64 -10.63
N ASP A 549 2.05 10.75 -11.27
CA ASP A 549 1.94 12.04 -10.58
C ASP A 549 0.82 12.02 -9.54
N GLY A 550 0.91 12.88 -8.52
CA GLY A 550 -0.14 13.02 -7.52
C GLY A 550 -1.46 13.50 -8.13
N ILE A 551 -1.43 14.55 -8.95
CA ILE A 551 -2.59 15.04 -9.68
C ILE A 551 -2.22 15.20 -11.15
N ARG A 552 -2.98 14.59 -12.07
CA ARG A 552 -2.77 14.70 -13.51
C ARG A 552 -4.06 15.11 -14.23
N LEU A 553 -4.04 16.26 -14.89
CA LEU A 553 -5.17 16.80 -15.64
C LEU A 553 -4.78 17.02 -17.11
N GLU A 554 -5.47 16.37 -18.03
CA GLU A 554 -5.08 16.30 -19.44
C GLU A 554 -6.22 16.71 -20.39
N ASN A 555 -5.90 17.41 -21.49
CA ASN A 555 -6.70 17.60 -22.72
C ASN A 555 -8.15 18.10 -22.54
N HIS A 556 -8.42 18.88 -21.48
CA HIS A 556 -9.77 19.42 -21.24
C HIS A 556 -9.90 20.87 -21.73
N SER A 557 -10.77 21.12 -22.71
CA SER A 557 -10.84 22.40 -23.45
C SER A 557 -12.13 23.20 -23.30
N VAL A 558 -13.15 22.70 -22.58
CA VAL A 558 -14.48 23.36 -22.52
C VAL A 558 -14.70 24.15 -21.23
N THR A 559 -14.33 23.59 -20.08
CA THR A 559 -14.46 24.25 -18.76
C THR A 559 -13.20 23.98 -17.95
N PRO A 560 -12.42 24.99 -17.55
CA PRO A 560 -11.22 24.76 -16.76
C PRO A 560 -11.47 23.89 -15.53
N SER A 561 -10.69 22.83 -15.38
CA SER A 561 -10.61 22.11 -14.10
C SER A 561 -10.05 23.05 -13.02
N ILE A 562 -10.37 22.75 -11.77
CA ILE A 562 -10.04 23.59 -10.62
C ILE A 562 -9.25 22.76 -9.61
N LEU A 563 -8.09 23.27 -9.20
CA LEU A 563 -7.29 22.75 -8.09
C LEU A 563 -7.19 23.85 -7.02
N ARG A 564 -7.57 23.54 -5.77
CA ARG A 564 -7.44 24.49 -4.65
C ARG A 564 -6.94 23.84 -3.37
N ASP A 565 -6.06 24.52 -2.69
CA ASP A 565 -5.54 24.18 -1.35
C ASP A 565 -5.15 22.69 -1.21
N CYS A 566 -4.51 22.13 -2.24
CA CYS A 566 -4.11 20.72 -2.26
C CYS A 566 -2.67 20.53 -1.74
N VAL A 567 -2.39 19.37 -1.15
CA VAL A 567 -1.05 18.98 -0.71
C VAL A 567 -0.64 17.71 -1.46
N VAL A 568 0.56 17.71 -2.03
CA VAL A 568 1.20 16.51 -2.61
C VAL A 568 2.60 16.38 -2.04
N ALA A 569 2.87 15.27 -1.37
CA ALA A 569 4.12 15.04 -0.65
C ALA A 569 4.69 13.66 -0.93
N GLY A 570 5.99 13.61 -1.24
CA GLY A 570 6.68 12.36 -1.52
C GLY A 570 6.23 11.68 -2.82
N GLY A 571 7.06 10.77 -3.31
CA GLY A 571 6.77 9.99 -4.52
C GLY A 571 7.89 10.06 -5.58
N GLU A 572 7.94 9.02 -6.39
CA GLU A 572 8.95 8.82 -7.44
C GLU A 572 8.72 9.74 -8.68
N ALA A 573 7.54 10.35 -8.79
CA ALA A 573 7.10 11.15 -9.94
C ALA A 573 6.93 12.65 -9.61
N GLY A 574 6.08 13.37 -10.35
CA GLY A 574 5.76 14.78 -10.14
C GLY A 574 4.53 15.00 -9.24
N GLY A 575 4.34 16.25 -8.80
CA GLY A 575 3.22 16.62 -7.93
C GLY A 575 1.94 16.85 -8.73
N ILE A 576 1.88 17.95 -9.47
CA ILE A 576 0.77 18.35 -10.34
C ILE A 576 1.24 18.37 -11.80
N ALA A 577 0.56 17.62 -12.67
CA ALA A 577 0.80 17.58 -14.11
C ALA A 577 -0.41 18.13 -14.89
N LEU A 578 -0.18 19.18 -15.67
CA LEU A 578 -1.16 19.88 -16.50
C LEU A 578 -0.81 19.71 -17.98
N HIS A 579 -1.49 18.83 -18.70
CA HIS A 579 -1.16 18.51 -20.08
C HIS A 579 -2.25 19.02 -21.03
N GLY A 580 -1.96 20.01 -21.87
CA GLY A 580 -2.93 20.52 -22.86
C GLY A 580 -4.22 21.04 -22.21
N THR A 581 -4.11 21.72 -21.07
CA THR A 581 -5.25 22.17 -20.25
C THR A 581 -5.08 23.62 -19.81
N SER A 582 -6.21 24.29 -19.58
CA SER A 582 -6.28 25.65 -19.01
C SER A 582 -6.74 25.65 -17.55
N THR A 583 -6.36 24.62 -16.81
CA THR A 583 -6.71 24.42 -15.38
C THR A 583 -6.35 25.65 -14.54
N GLN A 584 -7.23 25.97 -13.58
CA GLN A 584 -6.98 26.96 -12.54
C GLN A 584 -6.41 26.26 -11.30
N VAL A 585 -5.19 26.62 -10.93
CA VAL A 585 -4.52 26.16 -9.70
C VAL A 585 -4.43 27.34 -8.76
N ASP A 586 -5.02 27.22 -7.58
CA ASP A 586 -5.05 28.29 -6.61
C ASP A 586 -4.87 27.75 -5.19
N GLY A 587 -3.64 27.78 -4.68
CA GLY A 587 -3.27 27.12 -3.42
C GLY A 587 -2.81 25.69 -3.66
N ALA A 588 -1.51 25.42 -3.53
CA ALA A 588 -1.01 24.05 -3.45
C ALA A 588 0.35 24.00 -2.73
N THR A 589 0.59 22.94 -1.95
CA THR A 589 1.91 22.63 -1.38
C THR A 589 2.45 21.34 -1.98
N LEU A 590 3.62 21.43 -2.59
CA LEU A 590 4.25 20.35 -3.38
C LEU A 590 5.64 20.11 -2.80
N ARG A 591 5.86 18.98 -2.13
CA ARG A 591 7.07 18.77 -1.32
C ARG A 591 7.74 17.42 -1.53
N GLY A 592 9.08 17.40 -1.57
CA GLY A 592 9.87 16.17 -1.54
C GLY A 592 9.64 15.26 -2.76
N LEU A 593 9.35 15.84 -3.92
CA LEU A 593 9.03 15.09 -5.15
C LEU A 593 10.29 14.91 -6.01
N ALA A 594 10.57 13.68 -6.43
CA ALA A 594 11.72 13.42 -7.31
C ALA A 594 11.60 14.18 -8.65
N GLY A 595 10.37 14.33 -9.15
CA GLY A 595 10.04 15.08 -10.36
C GLY A 595 9.84 16.58 -10.15
N ALA A 596 9.04 17.19 -11.02
CA ALA A 596 8.63 18.57 -10.84
C ALA A 596 7.50 18.66 -9.82
N GLY A 597 7.52 19.66 -8.95
CA GLY A 597 6.39 20.02 -8.09
C GLY A 597 5.17 20.27 -8.96
N LEU A 598 5.26 21.25 -9.86
CA LEU A 598 4.26 21.51 -10.89
C LEU A 598 4.86 21.38 -12.29
N ARG A 599 4.17 20.70 -13.20
CA ARG A 599 4.51 20.60 -14.63
C ARG A 599 3.34 20.99 -15.49
N ALA A 600 3.58 21.85 -16.48
CA ALA A 600 2.65 22.11 -17.57
C ALA A 600 3.31 21.82 -18.92
N ARG A 601 2.61 21.17 -19.85
CA ARG A 601 3.08 20.94 -21.25
C ARG A 601 1.92 20.85 -22.22
N GLY A 602 2.18 21.00 -23.51
CA GLY A 602 1.14 20.99 -24.55
C GLY A 602 0.32 22.27 -24.56
N ALA A 603 -0.42 22.49 -25.65
CA ALA A 603 -1.18 23.73 -25.85
C ALA A 603 -2.26 23.91 -24.76
N GLY A 604 -2.03 24.86 -23.85
CA GLY A 604 -2.91 25.15 -22.71
C GLY A 604 -2.59 26.49 -22.07
N THR A 605 -3.59 27.08 -21.40
CA THR A 605 -3.46 28.39 -20.73
C THR A 605 -3.73 28.33 -19.23
N PRO A 606 -2.94 27.57 -18.45
CA PRO A 606 -3.19 27.41 -17.01
C PRO A 606 -2.96 28.73 -16.27
N VAL A 607 -3.79 28.97 -15.25
CA VAL A 607 -3.63 30.08 -14.30
C VAL A 607 -3.22 29.48 -12.98
N ILE A 608 -2.04 29.84 -12.49
CA ILE A 608 -1.40 29.25 -11.33
C ILE A 608 -1.18 30.34 -10.29
N ALA A 609 -1.70 30.14 -9.09
CA ALA A 609 -1.53 31.07 -7.99
C ALA A 609 -1.33 30.35 -6.66
N ARG A 610 -0.59 30.98 -5.74
CA ARG A 610 -0.41 30.49 -4.36
C ARG A 610 0.13 29.07 -4.26
N VAL A 611 1.05 28.70 -5.16
CA VAL A 611 1.75 27.41 -5.10
C VAL A 611 3.04 27.56 -4.31
N LEU A 612 3.23 26.72 -3.31
CA LEU A 612 4.47 26.50 -2.59
C LEU A 612 5.08 25.17 -3.08
N ALA A 613 6.25 25.19 -3.72
CA ALA A 613 6.97 23.97 -4.05
C ALA A 613 8.40 23.99 -3.49
N TYR A 614 8.75 22.95 -2.74
CA TYR A 614 10.08 22.83 -2.13
C TYR A 614 10.61 21.41 -2.03
N GLU A 615 11.94 21.29 -2.00
CA GLU A 615 12.62 19.99 -1.98
C GLU A 615 12.19 19.08 -3.15
N CYS A 616 11.79 19.67 -4.29
CA CYS A 616 11.47 18.96 -5.52
C CYS A 616 12.64 19.00 -6.51
N GLY A 617 12.65 18.08 -7.49
CA GLY A 617 13.60 18.14 -8.61
C GLY A 617 13.50 19.47 -9.39
N THR A 618 12.30 19.97 -9.60
CA THR A 618 12.03 21.32 -10.13
C THR A 618 10.79 21.90 -9.47
N GLY A 619 10.79 23.17 -9.07
CA GLY A 619 9.61 23.83 -8.48
C GLY A 619 8.43 23.88 -9.45
N ALA A 620 8.63 24.55 -10.59
CA ALA A 620 7.69 24.57 -11.70
C ALA A 620 8.37 24.39 -13.06
N ALA A 621 7.83 23.53 -13.92
CA ALA A 621 8.33 23.25 -15.26
C ALA A 621 7.26 23.51 -16.34
N PHE A 622 7.59 24.32 -17.32
CA PHE A 622 6.73 24.69 -18.45
C PHE A 622 7.34 24.21 -19.77
N GLY A 623 6.62 23.34 -20.47
CA GLY A 623 7.02 22.71 -21.71
C GLY A 623 6.40 23.34 -22.96
N SER A 624 6.56 22.66 -24.10
CA SER A 624 6.19 23.16 -25.41
C SER A 624 4.71 23.56 -25.51
N GLY A 625 4.44 24.70 -26.15
CA GLY A 625 3.10 25.20 -26.44
C GLY A 625 2.32 25.80 -25.25
N VAL A 626 2.89 25.81 -24.05
CA VAL A 626 2.21 26.35 -22.85
C VAL A 626 2.24 27.87 -22.83
N VAL A 627 1.11 28.49 -22.48
CA VAL A 627 1.02 29.93 -22.20
C VAL A 627 0.44 30.13 -20.79
N ALA A 628 1.29 30.27 -19.78
CA ALA A 628 0.88 30.26 -18.37
C ALA A 628 0.91 31.65 -17.72
N THR A 629 -0.02 31.90 -16.81
CA THR A 629 0.05 33.03 -15.85
C THR A 629 0.33 32.48 -14.46
N VAL A 630 1.35 33.00 -13.80
CA VAL A 630 1.79 32.56 -12.46
C VAL A 630 1.76 33.75 -11.51
N SER A 631 1.19 33.63 -10.31
CA SER A 631 1.20 34.72 -9.34
C SER A 631 1.34 34.23 -7.91
N ARG A 632 2.03 34.99 -7.04
CA ARG A 632 2.07 34.69 -5.60
C ARG A 632 2.50 33.26 -5.31
N CYS A 633 3.51 32.75 -6.02
CA CYS A 633 4.04 31.40 -5.83
C CYS A 633 5.41 31.45 -5.16
N THR A 634 5.73 30.47 -4.32
CA THR A 634 7.03 30.29 -3.68
C THR A 634 7.68 29.01 -4.19
N PHE A 635 8.80 29.12 -4.88
CA PHE A 635 9.63 28.01 -5.32
C PHE A 635 10.96 28.08 -4.58
N THR A 636 11.21 27.17 -3.65
CA THR A 636 12.42 27.21 -2.81
C THR A 636 13.02 25.85 -2.55
N ARG A 637 14.35 25.74 -2.39
CA ARG A 637 15.04 24.48 -2.11
C ARG A 637 14.82 23.37 -3.13
N ASN A 638 14.55 23.73 -4.39
CA ASN A 638 14.42 22.77 -5.47
C ASN A 638 15.75 22.63 -6.22
N GLY A 639 15.89 21.55 -7.00
CA GLY A 639 17.00 21.44 -7.96
C GLY A 639 17.02 22.63 -8.93
N ALA A 640 15.84 23.07 -9.37
CA ALA A 640 15.64 24.35 -10.03
C ALA A 640 14.30 24.98 -9.64
N GLY A 641 14.24 26.33 -9.58
CA GLY A 641 13.04 27.08 -9.24
C GLY A 641 11.98 27.00 -10.33
N VAL A 642 12.18 27.74 -11.43
CA VAL A 642 11.26 27.78 -12.58
C VAL A 642 11.98 27.45 -13.88
N HIS A 643 11.50 26.46 -14.62
CA HIS A 643 12.03 26.06 -15.93
C HIS A 643 11.01 26.29 -17.04
N ALA A 644 11.44 26.89 -18.15
CA ALA A 644 10.64 27.06 -19.37
C ALA A 644 11.45 26.58 -20.58
N ARG A 645 10.98 25.54 -21.27
CA ARG A 645 11.70 24.96 -22.40
C ARG A 645 10.79 24.39 -23.48
N GLU A 646 11.31 24.24 -24.68
CA GLU A 646 10.78 23.35 -25.70
C GLU A 646 11.16 21.90 -25.32
N ASP A 647 10.21 21.13 -24.80
CA ASP A 647 10.38 19.71 -24.48
C ASP A 647 9.94 18.77 -25.61
N VAL A 648 9.23 19.30 -26.61
CA VAL A 648 8.87 18.66 -27.86
C VAL A 648 9.43 19.48 -29.03
N PRO A 649 10.45 18.98 -29.75
CA PRO A 649 11.09 19.72 -30.83
C PRO A 649 10.12 20.20 -31.91
N GLY A 650 10.17 21.49 -32.25
CA GLY A 650 9.33 22.10 -33.28
C GLY A 650 7.90 22.42 -32.85
N ALA A 651 7.51 22.15 -31.60
CA ALA A 651 6.20 22.50 -31.05
C ALA A 651 6.14 23.93 -30.48
N GLY A 652 7.28 24.63 -30.46
CA GLY A 652 7.40 25.99 -29.92
C GLY A 652 7.58 25.98 -28.40
N GLY A 653 8.44 26.85 -27.89
CA GLY A 653 8.74 26.92 -26.46
C GLY A 653 7.62 27.52 -25.60
N ALA A 654 7.76 27.41 -24.28
CA ALA A 654 6.80 27.93 -23.33
C ALA A 654 6.77 29.48 -23.32
N ARG A 655 5.64 30.06 -22.93
CA ARG A 655 5.49 31.50 -22.61
C ARG A 655 4.88 31.62 -21.22
N VAL A 656 5.65 32.16 -20.28
CA VAL A 656 5.23 32.27 -18.88
C VAL A 656 5.31 33.72 -18.45
N THR A 657 4.20 34.27 -17.98
CA THR A 657 4.16 35.59 -17.32
C THR A 657 3.91 35.35 -15.84
N ALA A 658 4.82 35.83 -15.01
CA ALA A 658 4.83 35.59 -13.57
C ALA A 658 4.95 36.90 -12.79
N ASP A 659 4.20 37.03 -11.70
CA ASP A 659 4.35 38.18 -10.79
C ASP A 659 4.20 37.84 -9.31
N SER A 660 4.71 38.71 -8.44
CA SER A 660 4.58 38.55 -6.98
C SER A 660 5.10 37.20 -6.47
N CYS A 661 6.09 36.60 -7.12
CA CYS A 661 6.62 35.28 -6.76
C CYS A 661 7.89 35.38 -5.90
N ILE A 662 8.20 34.31 -5.17
CA ILE A 662 9.49 34.10 -4.51
C ILE A 662 10.18 32.91 -5.16
N VAL A 663 11.39 33.11 -5.67
CA VAL A 663 12.24 32.07 -6.27
C VAL A 663 13.59 32.11 -5.56
N TRP A 664 13.73 31.33 -4.49
CA TRP A 664 14.79 31.52 -3.51
C TRP A 664 15.43 30.22 -3.04
N LYS A 665 16.76 30.15 -2.88
CA LYS A 665 17.51 28.97 -2.44
C LYS A 665 17.28 27.73 -3.30
N ASN A 666 17.24 27.89 -4.62
CA ASN A 666 17.18 26.76 -5.55
C ASN A 666 18.58 26.49 -6.14
N GLY A 667 18.85 25.27 -6.60
CA GLY A 667 20.11 24.97 -7.28
C GLY A 667 20.34 25.85 -8.51
N LEU A 668 19.25 26.16 -9.23
CA LEU A 668 19.15 27.20 -10.24
C LEU A 668 17.88 28.01 -10.00
N ALA A 669 17.94 29.35 -10.01
CA ALA A 669 16.74 30.18 -9.88
C ALA A 669 15.75 29.93 -11.04
N GLY A 670 16.26 29.85 -12.27
CA GLY A 670 15.51 29.37 -13.41
C GLY A 670 16.37 29.07 -14.63
N ALA A 671 15.78 28.36 -15.60
CA ALA A 671 16.40 28.05 -16.88
C ALA A 671 15.37 28.20 -18.00
N VAL A 672 15.72 29.01 -19.00
CA VAL A 672 14.88 29.32 -20.15
C VAL A 672 15.69 29.07 -21.41
N ASP A 673 15.20 28.22 -22.31
CA ASP A 673 15.86 28.02 -23.60
C ASP A 673 15.57 29.17 -24.59
N ALA A 674 16.29 29.19 -25.71
CA ALA A 674 16.18 30.26 -26.70
C ALA A 674 14.79 30.35 -27.38
N LEU A 675 13.95 29.34 -27.23
CA LEU A 675 12.62 29.25 -27.85
C LEU A 675 11.50 29.57 -26.87
N SER A 676 11.82 29.70 -25.58
CA SER A 676 10.88 29.94 -24.48
C SER A 676 11.04 31.34 -23.90
N ALA A 677 10.05 31.81 -23.15
CA ALA A 677 10.10 33.08 -22.44
C ALA A 677 9.53 32.95 -21.02
N LEU A 678 10.22 33.53 -20.06
CA LEU A 678 9.78 33.73 -18.69
C LEU A 678 9.92 35.20 -18.33
N GLU A 679 8.78 35.88 -18.19
CA GLU A 679 8.70 37.25 -17.71
C GLU A 679 8.34 37.25 -16.23
N LEU A 680 9.21 37.81 -15.38
CA LEU A 680 8.99 37.95 -13.94
C LEU A 680 8.93 39.44 -13.59
N THR A 681 7.89 39.87 -12.88
CA THR A 681 7.75 41.24 -12.36
C THR A 681 7.32 41.23 -10.90
N TYR A 682 7.67 42.27 -10.14
CA TYR A 682 7.32 42.39 -8.72
C TYR A 682 7.62 41.12 -7.92
N SER A 683 8.72 40.43 -8.23
CA SER A 683 9.06 39.11 -7.66
C SER A 683 10.45 39.14 -7.03
N ASP A 684 10.67 38.31 -6.03
CA ASP A 684 11.96 38.13 -5.37
C ASP A 684 12.69 36.92 -5.95
N VAL A 685 13.86 37.14 -6.55
CA VAL A 685 14.59 36.11 -7.29
C VAL A 685 16.07 36.15 -6.92
N GLU A 686 16.56 35.07 -6.31
CA GLU A 686 17.95 34.95 -5.85
C GLU A 686 18.95 35.12 -6.99
N GLY A 687 19.93 36.00 -6.79
CA GLY A 687 20.94 36.33 -7.79
C GLY A 687 20.49 37.38 -8.82
N GLY A 688 19.28 37.91 -8.66
CA GLY A 688 18.70 38.97 -9.47
C GLY A 688 18.09 38.48 -10.78
N TYR A 689 16.92 39.02 -11.13
CA TYR A 689 16.24 38.74 -12.41
C TYR A 689 15.70 40.03 -13.05
N PRO A 690 15.96 40.28 -14.35
CA PRO A 690 15.46 41.47 -15.01
C PRO A 690 13.93 41.56 -15.00
N GLY A 691 13.38 42.71 -14.61
CA GLY A 691 11.93 42.95 -14.61
C GLY A 691 11.54 44.09 -13.68
N ALA A 692 10.40 44.72 -13.97
CA ALA A 692 9.91 45.83 -13.14
C ALA A 692 9.56 45.33 -11.74
N GLY A 693 10.07 46.00 -10.70
CA GLY A 693 9.75 45.71 -9.30
C GLY A 693 10.37 44.43 -8.73
N ASN A 694 11.27 43.77 -9.45
CA ASN A 694 11.93 42.57 -8.92
C ASN A 694 12.96 42.91 -7.83
N GLY A 695 13.06 42.03 -6.83
CA GLY A 695 14.02 42.07 -5.74
C GLY A 695 15.04 40.93 -5.80
N ASP A 696 16.09 41.08 -5.00
CA ASP A 696 17.08 40.06 -4.67
C ASP A 696 17.45 40.25 -3.20
N PHE A 697 16.60 39.77 -2.31
CA PHE A 697 16.75 39.92 -0.87
C PHE A 697 16.32 38.65 -0.15
N ASP A 698 16.83 38.41 1.06
CA ASP A 698 16.34 37.28 1.85
C ASP A 698 14.83 37.45 2.12
N PRO A 699 13.95 36.50 1.73
CA PRO A 699 12.54 36.54 2.04
C PRO A 699 12.25 36.56 3.53
N LEU A 700 13.22 36.20 4.38
CA LEU A 700 13.09 36.10 5.84
C LEU A 700 11.88 35.23 6.22
N PHE A 701 11.91 33.97 5.81
CA PHE A 701 10.92 32.98 6.23
C PHE A 701 10.96 32.77 7.76
N VAL A 702 9.80 32.49 8.38
CA VAL A 702 9.65 32.29 9.83
C VAL A 702 10.63 31.23 10.35
N ASN A 703 10.64 30.05 9.74
CA ASN A 703 11.60 29.00 10.09
C ASN A 703 11.82 28.05 8.90
N ALA A 704 12.59 28.53 7.92
CA ALA A 704 12.90 27.71 6.74
C ALA A 704 13.58 26.39 7.12
N ALA A 705 14.39 26.33 8.19
CA ALA A 705 15.05 25.09 8.61
C ALA A 705 14.03 24.01 8.99
N ALA A 706 12.92 24.40 9.63
CA ALA A 706 11.77 23.53 9.92
C ALA A 706 10.73 23.49 8.78
N ARG A 707 11.09 23.94 7.57
CA ARG A 707 10.20 23.97 6.38
C ARG A 707 8.95 24.86 6.54
N ASP A 708 9.02 25.84 7.44
CA ASP A 708 8.03 26.91 7.54
C ASP A 708 8.45 28.09 6.67
N PHE A 709 7.78 28.20 5.52
CA PHE A 709 8.02 29.23 4.50
C PHE A 709 7.03 30.40 4.59
N ARG A 710 6.34 30.59 5.72
CA ARG A 710 5.63 31.84 6.00
C ARG A 710 6.62 33.00 6.02
N LEU A 711 6.18 34.17 5.56
CA LEU A 711 6.97 35.40 5.69
C LEU A 711 7.01 35.83 7.16
N SER A 712 8.20 36.08 7.70
CA SER A 712 8.32 36.71 9.01
C SER A 712 7.83 38.16 8.95
N MET A 713 7.48 38.72 10.10
CA MET A 713 6.95 40.10 10.20
C MET A 713 7.91 41.20 9.70
N LEU A 714 9.20 40.89 9.53
CA LEU A 714 10.22 41.82 9.00
C LEU A 714 10.57 41.53 7.55
N SER A 715 9.85 40.61 6.90
CA SER A 715 10.13 40.21 5.55
C SER A 715 9.99 41.38 4.56
N PRO A 716 11.01 41.63 3.72
CA PRO A 716 10.91 42.60 2.63
C PRO A 716 9.92 42.18 1.53
N ALA A 717 9.47 40.93 1.51
CA ALA A 717 8.48 40.43 0.56
C ALA A 717 7.04 40.86 0.93
N ILE A 718 6.80 41.35 2.14
CA ILE A 718 5.48 41.82 2.59
C ILE A 718 5.13 43.13 1.87
N GLY A 719 3.97 43.16 1.20
CA GLY A 719 3.46 44.32 0.45
C GLY A 719 4.30 44.76 -0.75
N ALA A 720 5.34 44.01 -1.13
CA ALA A 720 6.26 44.39 -2.20
C ALA A 720 5.85 43.83 -3.59
N GLY A 721 4.90 42.90 -3.61
CA GLY A 721 4.34 42.32 -4.83
C GLY A 721 3.49 43.30 -5.64
N LYS A 722 3.02 42.83 -6.80
CA LYS A 722 2.25 43.65 -7.73
C LYS A 722 0.96 44.14 -7.07
N ASN A 723 0.68 45.44 -7.17
CA ASN A 723 -0.45 46.09 -6.50
C ASN A 723 -0.38 46.05 -4.96
N GLY A 724 0.80 45.89 -4.37
CA GLY A 724 1.00 45.92 -2.92
C GLY A 724 0.61 44.64 -2.19
N VAL A 725 0.52 43.51 -2.90
CA VAL A 725 0.31 42.18 -2.29
C VAL A 725 1.63 41.64 -1.74
N ASP A 726 1.56 40.67 -0.83
CA ASP A 726 2.75 39.93 -0.41
C ASP A 726 3.28 39.07 -1.57
N MET A 727 4.61 39.01 -1.72
CA MET A 727 5.23 38.06 -2.64
C MET A 727 5.19 36.64 -2.07
N GLY A 728 5.12 35.65 -2.96
CA GLY A 728 5.10 34.25 -2.60
C GLY A 728 3.72 33.72 -2.21
N ALA A 729 3.68 32.41 -1.96
CA ALA A 729 2.50 31.73 -1.47
C ALA A 729 2.42 31.81 0.05
N LEU A 730 1.24 32.13 0.58
CA LEU A 730 0.90 31.78 1.97
C LEU A 730 0.87 30.24 2.04
N PRO A 731 1.49 29.60 3.05
CA PRO A 731 1.53 28.15 3.09
C PRO A 731 0.12 27.58 3.15
N ALA A 732 -0.20 26.72 2.19
CA ALA A 732 -1.33 25.81 2.29
C ALA A 732 -0.80 24.54 2.95
N VAL A 733 -0.79 24.49 4.28
CA VAL A 733 -0.61 23.19 4.92
C VAL A 733 -1.73 23.06 5.94
N THR A 734 -2.90 22.72 5.42
CA THR A 734 -4.09 22.50 6.22
C THR A 734 -3.98 21.12 6.87
N SER A 735 -4.05 21.05 8.20
CA SER A 735 -4.55 19.86 8.89
C SER A 735 -5.95 19.50 8.31
N PRO A 736 -6.41 18.23 8.43
CA PRO A 736 -7.75 17.86 7.99
C PRO A 736 -8.79 18.89 8.47
N PRO A 737 -9.80 19.26 7.67
CA PRO A 737 -10.79 20.27 8.06
C PRO A 737 -11.33 20.01 9.46
N GLY A 738 -11.31 21.02 10.31
CA GLY A 738 -11.71 20.89 11.71
C GLY A 738 -10.58 20.50 12.68
N SER A 739 -9.41 20.03 12.23
CA SER A 739 -8.32 19.61 13.13
C SER A 739 -7.38 20.76 13.52
N PHE A 740 -7.14 20.96 14.82
CA PHE A 740 -6.28 22.02 15.36
C PHE A 740 -5.64 21.69 16.71
N LEU A 741 -4.73 22.54 17.20
CA LEU A 741 -4.31 22.56 18.61
C LEU A 741 -4.90 23.80 19.28
N ARG A 742 -5.70 23.57 20.32
CA ARG A 742 -6.32 24.62 21.13
C ARG A 742 -5.25 25.46 21.79
N GLY A 743 -5.36 26.77 21.63
CA GLY A 743 -4.42 27.76 22.17
C GLY A 743 -3.13 27.97 21.37
N ASP A 744 -2.90 27.27 20.25
CA ASP A 744 -1.86 27.61 19.27
C ASP A 744 -2.48 28.49 18.17
N VAL A 745 -2.63 29.77 18.52
CA VAL A 745 -3.36 30.76 17.72
C VAL A 745 -2.56 31.19 16.50
N ASN A 746 -1.25 31.18 16.61
CA ASN A 746 -0.36 31.56 15.52
C ASN A 746 -0.01 30.38 14.59
N GLY A 747 -0.34 29.15 15.01
CA GLY A 747 -0.23 27.94 14.21
C GLY A 747 1.21 27.52 13.93
N ASP A 748 2.13 27.75 14.88
CA ASP A 748 3.52 27.31 14.79
C ASP A 748 3.79 26.00 15.55
N ALA A 749 2.72 25.31 15.96
CA ALA A 749 2.74 24.11 16.75
C ALA A 749 3.38 24.31 18.13
N ARG A 750 3.48 25.53 18.65
CA ARG A 750 3.84 25.85 20.03
C ARG A 750 2.66 26.52 20.72
N ARG A 751 2.57 26.37 22.03
CA ARG A 751 1.63 27.11 22.88
C ARG A 751 2.49 27.94 23.80
N ASP A 752 2.73 29.18 23.41
CA ASP A 752 3.57 30.10 24.14
C ASP A 752 2.96 31.52 24.17
N ILE A 753 3.75 32.49 24.62
CA ILE A 753 3.25 33.86 24.80
C ILE A 753 2.87 34.52 23.47
N ALA A 754 3.42 34.06 22.35
CA ALA A 754 3.09 34.56 21.02
C ALA A 754 1.62 34.28 20.66
N ASP A 755 1.03 33.20 21.17
CA ASP A 755 -0.37 32.84 20.93
C ASP A 755 -1.33 33.77 21.66
N ALA A 756 -1.04 34.07 22.93
CA ALA A 756 -1.83 35.05 23.67
C ALA A 756 -1.79 36.44 22.99
N ILE A 757 -0.64 36.83 22.43
CA ILE A 757 -0.49 38.07 21.67
C ILE A 757 -1.27 38.00 20.35
N ALA A 758 -1.19 36.89 19.62
CA ALA A 758 -1.91 36.69 18.37
C ALA A 758 -3.43 36.76 18.58
N LEU A 759 -3.93 36.16 19.66
CA LEU A 759 -5.32 36.22 20.06
C LEU A 759 -5.76 37.65 20.38
N LEU A 760 -4.99 38.37 21.20
CA LEU A 760 -5.29 39.78 21.50
C LEU A 760 -5.27 40.65 20.24
N ASN A 761 -4.38 40.38 19.28
CA ASN A 761 -4.38 41.07 18.00
C ASN A 761 -5.63 40.75 17.17
N TYR A 762 -6.14 39.52 17.19
CA TYR A 762 -7.43 39.19 16.57
C TYR A 762 -8.56 40.04 17.19
N LEU A 763 -8.64 40.07 18.53
CA LEU A 763 -9.69 40.78 19.26
C LEU A 763 -9.65 42.31 19.07
N PHE A 764 -8.45 42.91 19.06
CA PHE A 764 -8.31 44.37 19.11
C PHE A 764 -7.86 45.02 17.80
N THR A 765 -7.32 44.26 16.86
CA THR A 765 -6.81 44.79 15.58
C THR A 765 -7.43 44.14 14.35
N SER A 766 -8.41 43.24 14.55
CA SER A 766 -9.15 42.55 13.47
C SER A 766 -8.24 41.85 12.46
N ARG A 767 -7.09 41.35 12.92
CA ARG A 767 -6.23 40.50 12.08
C ARG A 767 -6.95 39.19 11.79
N PRO A 768 -7.10 38.78 10.51
CA PRO A 768 -7.79 37.55 10.17
C PRO A 768 -7.00 36.33 10.64
N VAL A 769 -7.69 35.37 11.24
CA VAL A 769 -7.23 34.02 11.58
C VAL A 769 -8.16 33.02 10.93
N THR A 770 -7.62 31.88 10.52
CA THR A 770 -8.35 30.89 9.72
C THR A 770 -8.92 29.74 10.55
N CYS A 771 -8.54 29.62 11.82
CA CYS A 771 -9.09 28.64 12.75
C CYS A 771 -9.61 29.34 14.00
N LEU A 772 -10.93 29.51 14.11
CA LEU A 772 -11.53 30.17 15.26
C LEU A 772 -11.53 29.28 16.50
N ASP A 773 -11.63 27.97 16.32
CA ASP A 773 -11.61 26.99 17.43
C ASP A 773 -10.26 26.99 18.17
N ALA A 774 -9.16 27.29 17.47
CA ALA A 774 -7.85 27.43 18.11
C ALA A 774 -7.75 28.65 19.05
N LEU A 775 -8.58 29.67 18.82
CA LEU A 775 -8.64 30.87 19.67
C LEU A 775 -9.52 30.69 20.89
N ASP A 776 -10.49 29.76 20.86
CA ASP A 776 -11.35 29.44 22.00
C ASP A 776 -10.59 28.54 22.98
N ALA A 777 -9.68 29.15 23.75
CA ALA A 777 -8.76 28.44 24.60
C ALA A 777 -9.42 27.89 25.86
N ASN A 778 -10.57 28.45 26.26
CA ASN A 778 -11.34 27.97 27.40
C ASN A 778 -12.50 27.03 27.02
N ASP A 779 -12.75 26.85 25.72
CA ASP A 779 -13.76 25.95 25.12
C ASP A 779 -15.19 26.30 25.55
N ASP A 780 -15.53 27.60 25.54
CA ASP A 780 -16.84 28.13 25.96
C ASP A 780 -17.75 28.60 24.82
N GLY A 781 -17.28 28.49 23.57
CA GLY A 781 -17.96 28.87 22.34
C GLY A 781 -17.94 30.37 22.06
N LYS A 782 -17.10 31.15 22.74
CA LYS A 782 -16.95 32.60 22.55
C LYS A 782 -15.48 32.98 22.48
N LEU A 783 -15.19 33.99 21.65
CA LEU A 783 -13.86 34.55 21.53
C LEU A 783 -13.78 35.88 22.27
N ASP A 784 -13.14 35.90 23.44
CA ASP A 784 -12.93 37.11 24.22
C ASP A 784 -11.62 37.09 25.05
N ILE A 785 -11.46 38.05 25.96
CA ILE A 785 -10.24 38.17 26.78
C ILE A 785 -10.03 36.94 27.68
N ALA A 786 -11.08 36.20 28.05
CA ALA A 786 -10.98 35.01 28.87
C ALA A 786 -10.10 33.94 28.21
N ASP A 787 -10.06 33.87 26.89
CA ASP A 787 -9.20 32.94 26.15
C ASP A 787 -7.72 33.29 26.26
N ALA A 788 -7.39 34.58 26.11
CA ALA A 788 -6.02 35.06 26.33
C ALA A 788 -5.58 34.80 27.78
N ILE A 789 -6.47 35.04 28.75
CA ILE A 789 -6.22 34.73 30.17
C ILE A 789 -6.00 33.23 30.34
N ARG A 790 -6.75 32.38 29.63
CA ARG A 790 -6.64 30.93 29.72
C ARG A 790 -5.31 30.40 29.20
N ILE A 791 -4.85 30.89 28.04
CA ILE A 791 -3.50 30.59 27.50
C ILE A 791 -2.43 31.03 28.51
N LEU A 792 -2.48 32.27 28.99
CA LEU A 792 -1.48 32.78 29.94
C LEU A 792 -1.50 32.05 31.29
N SER A 793 -2.67 31.62 31.76
CA SER A 793 -2.82 30.86 33.01
C SER A 793 -2.27 29.45 32.88
N HIS A 794 -2.42 28.82 31.71
CA HIS A 794 -1.75 27.56 31.40
C HIS A 794 -0.22 27.73 31.46
N LEU A 795 0.32 28.80 30.85
CA LEU A 795 1.76 29.04 30.78
C LEU A 795 2.40 29.41 32.12
N PHE A 796 1.72 30.20 32.96
CA PHE A 796 2.37 30.87 34.10
C PHE A 796 1.73 30.61 35.46
N ALA A 797 0.49 30.08 35.51
CA ALA A 797 -0.28 29.98 36.76
C ALA A 797 -0.58 28.54 37.20
N ALA A 798 0.03 27.53 36.58
CA ALA A 798 -0.21 26.10 36.86
C ALA A 798 -1.69 25.70 36.81
N ALA A 799 -2.48 26.34 35.94
CA ALA A 799 -3.94 26.16 35.83
C ALA A 799 -4.38 24.89 35.09
N GLY A 800 -3.46 23.95 34.84
CA GLY A 800 -3.71 22.73 34.06
C GLY A 800 -3.71 22.95 32.55
N ASP A 801 -3.72 21.83 31.83
CA ASP A 801 -3.71 21.75 30.36
C ASP A 801 -4.97 22.35 29.74
N LEU A 802 -4.87 22.85 28.50
CA LEU A 802 -6.03 23.38 27.78
C LEU A 802 -7.00 22.22 27.43
N PRO A 803 -8.31 22.50 27.25
CA PRO A 803 -9.25 21.50 26.77
C PRO A 803 -8.78 20.88 25.44
N PRO A 804 -9.09 19.60 25.17
CA PRO A 804 -8.78 18.98 23.89
C PRO A 804 -9.44 19.75 22.72
N PRO A 805 -8.83 19.76 21.53
CA PRO A 805 -7.57 19.10 21.15
C PRO A 805 -6.33 19.91 21.60
N PHE A 806 -5.51 19.41 22.52
CA PHE A 806 -4.40 20.19 23.13
C PHE A 806 -3.03 19.52 22.99
N GLU A 807 -2.91 18.23 23.32
CA GLU A 807 -1.64 17.48 23.20
C GLU A 807 -1.41 16.95 21.79
N THR A 808 -2.49 16.57 21.12
CA THR A 808 -2.53 16.04 19.77
C THR A 808 -3.60 16.78 18.99
N CYS A 809 -3.36 17.00 17.70
CA CYS A 809 -4.41 17.56 16.87
C CYS A 809 -5.59 16.64 16.75
N GLY A 810 -6.75 17.27 16.70
CA GLY A 810 -8.01 16.61 16.49
C GLY A 810 -9.09 17.63 16.16
N PRO A 811 -10.27 17.16 15.75
CA PRO A 811 -11.45 18.00 15.62
C PRO A 811 -11.83 18.62 16.98
N ASP A 812 -12.59 19.72 16.95
CA ASP A 812 -13.23 20.20 18.17
C ASP A 812 -14.20 19.12 18.70
N PRO A 813 -13.97 18.57 19.91
CA PRO A 813 -14.90 17.62 20.52
C PRO A 813 -16.21 18.29 20.97
N THR A 814 -16.21 19.62 21.09
CA THR A 814 -17.31 20.43 21.59
C THR A 814 -18.00 21.11 20.40
N ALA A 815 -19.31 20.87 20.24
CA ALA A 815 -20.05 21.44 19.11
C ALA A 815 -20.51 22.87 19.41
N ASP A 816 -20.05 23.83 18.63
CA ASP A 816 -20.43 25.24 18.77
C ASP A 816 -20.46 25.98 17.39
N PRO A 817 -20.77 27.30 17.33
CA PRO A 817 -20.81 28.06 16.09
C PRO A 817 -19.45 28.47 15.52
N LEU A 818 -18.36 28.28 16.27
CA LEU A 818 -17.00 28.52 15.81
C LEU A 818 -16.61 27.40 14.84
N GLY A 819 -15.57 27.66 14.07
CA GLY A 819 -15.10 26.66 13.13
C GLY A 819 -13.65 26.87 12.75
N CYS A 820 -13.00 25.76 12.46
CA CYS A 820 -11.65 25.73 11.98
C CYS A 820 -11.61 25.57 10.45
N ALA A 821 -11.61 26.70 9.72
CA ALA A 821 -11.63 26.70 8.26
C ALA A 821 -10.32 26.18 7.67
N SER A 822 -9.20 26.55 8.28
CA SER A 822 -7.89 25.93 8.05
C SER A 822 -6.95 26.15 9.23
N TYR A 823 -6.13 25.13 9.51
CA TYR A 823 -5.12 25.14 10.57
C TYR A 823 -3.80 24.58 10.05
N PRO A 824 -2.61 25.12 10.43
CA PRO A 824 -1.32 24.54 10.07
C PRO A 824 -1.18 23.06 10.48
N PRO A 825 -0.23 22.28 9.93
CA PRO A 825 -0.06 20.88 10.25
C PRO A 825 0.45 20.75 11.66
N CYS A 826 -0.09 19.78 12.36
CA CYS A 826 0.27 19.53 13.74
C CYS A 826 1.48 18.62 13.79
N GLY A 827 2.67 19.17 13.55
CA GLY A 827 3.92 18.43 13.60
C GLY A 827 5.05 19.13 12.84
N GLY A 828 6.13 19.41 13.56
CA GLY A 828 7.44 19.79 13.01
C GLY A 828 8.32 18.61 12.68
#